data_AF-V8QZ28-F1
#
_entry.id   AF-V8QZ28-F1
#
_cell.length_a   1.000
_cell.length_b   1.000
_cell.length_c   1.000
_cell.angle_alpha   90.00
_cell.angle_beta   90.00
_cell.angle_gamma   90.00
#
_symmetry.space_group_name_H-M   'P 1'
#
loop_
_entity.id
_entity.type
_entity.pdbx_description
1 polymer ?
#
loop_
_entity_poly.entity_id
_entity_poly.type
_entity_poly.pdbx_seq_one_letter_code
_entity_poly.pdbx_strand_id
1 'polypeptide(L)'
;MEKREFKERKMENIKIFISYSWDSLEHRAWVKKLADTLEEIEEISVAWDGYDLDSLVDKNYFMEAGIHDADYVLVVATTKYKEKADDRINGVGLETFLASAVHWEGMVREKRSKLIVMQREQDSTPRYLKGHFRLDFTDDALFPKSIEELLSLLRGRATAQRPKKRRSLTTLSEVAYDFTRVEELIQVNHPNRRALVTGAAGTDFSGNHRVKYELWETKSPAVGYFLALHPSGNIKQSAQHAAQQLLKAEIRPGDITVLRPRVGRPEQDLIARTFNEVGLSTRVHECTYKEYIWDYCIDASLKQIDQPSPIENYTNQALTYISNENGESIRVEPALDHVVEALQKPSKVAAHLIVAPGGMGKTSLCLSVAQRLHFREDLRSSVVLIQAESIKKYVAERGLAQSRVESIYDIYELYAKYQGHGKLFERSTFDLAVVCGNLSVIIDGLDELTSLFQERFDVGAFLESLKHLHDQLGSSNVLLTTRNHVIADDIRLESLAIERYELLGFDTESCRSYVNRRLASYTSAESMAEKVMSQIAKIRIRDDEGRIIPFLADISTTVVEDELRDGRTDDLDVSDDLTPYPSNNDLTDHIIYSVLRREKTRHEVEIPEAEVVELISELVIDFGKRWPASQMFERLNILYEARASSIASKLQLNPLLVVKGDDIELRYSFLSSYLEVLLMLRGLMHTSLEKSTILAFSRLIPDNEEGEDLKRFFRTNLLGVEKALAAIIPKLRDEAVSESSSKSTRVDSERAKAAIAGLLHVYFAIHKLPVQETTEKLLSFYGLCGYEECQRTLNGLYIKGSFPTLDFSNLIVTRSRFHGYRNLMACRFSKTKFMYSTFEDCADIAIKNTQLEPSMIDITCDPGDLQEAFVVTQGSKAEEKAMIHSEISRFLRSFFRGDHFIDNKRQFIKFSNKVPGLAADKFDRLLAAGYFLHTKAKTVADFYEISPAFKPSVRKFVSDGYPDAKLKRFIAEVS
;
A
#
# COMPACT_ATOMS: atom_id res chain seq x y z
N MET A 1 46.14 -57.99 -1.79
CA MET A 1 44.97 -58.53 -2.49
C MET A 1 44.03 -59.07 -1.42
N GLU A 2 43.09 -58.25 -0.94
CA GLU A 2 41.99 -58.74 -0.12
C GLU A 2 40.71 -58.12 -0.67
N LYS A 3 39.92 -58.97 -1.32
CA LYS A 3 38.57 -58.67 -1.79
C LYS A 3 37.73 -58.38 -0.54
N ARG A 4 37.26 -57.13 -0.38
CA ARG A 4 36.13 -56.84 0.51
C ARG A 4 34.88 -57.37 -0.18
N GLU A 5 34.37 -58.49 0.31
CA GLU A 5 33.06 -59.02 -0.03
C GLU A 5 31.99 -57.96 0.27
N PHE A 6 31.24 -57.59 -0.78
CA PHE A 6 29.96 -56.92 -0.63
C PHE A 6 29.01 -57.91 0.08
N LYS A 7 28.68 -57.65 1.34
CA LYS A 7 27.50 -58.26 1.96
C LYS A 7 26.28 -57.61 1.31
N GLU A 8 25.71 -58.29 0.31
CA GLU A 8 24.33 -58.04 -0.14
C GLU A 8 23.42 -58.05 1.10
N ARG A 9 22.81 -56.90 1.41
CA ARG A 9 21.68 -56.86 2.33
C ARG A 9 20.50 -57.50 1.59
N LYS A 10 20.04 -58.66 2.07
CA LYS A 10 18.73 -59.22 1.72
C LYS A 10 17.68 -58.11 1.82
N MET A 11 16.97 -57.83 0.73
CA MET A 11 15.78 -56.97 0.75
C MET A 11 14.71 -57.66 1.60
N GLU A 12 14.24 -56.99 2.65
CA GLU A 12 13.09 -57.45 3.44
C GLU A 12 11.82 -57.06 2.68
N ASN A 13 11.03 -58.06 2.28
CA ASN A 13 9.77 -57.87 1.55
C ASN A 13 8.68 -57.42 2.54
N ILE A 14 8.01 -56.29 2.28
CA ILE A 14 6.94 -55.75 3.12
C ILE A 14 5.65 -56.51 2.83
N LYS A 15 5.09 -57.20 3.84
CA LYS A 15 3.82 -57.92 3.71
C LYS A 15 2.63 -57.03 4.05
N ILE A 16 1.72 -56.88 3.10
CA ILE A 16 0.53 -56.05 3.23
C ILE A 16 -0.72 -56.92 3.15
N PHE A 17 -1.65 -56.75 4.10
CA PHE A 17 -2.96 -57.39 4.04
C PHE A 17 -4.07 -56.35 3.81
N ILE A 18 -4.97 -56.61 2.86
CA ILE A 18 -6.06 -55.68 2.51
C ILE A 18 -7.39 -56.16 3.13
N SER A 19 -7.89 -55.39 4.09
CA SER A 19 -9.19 -55.60 4.75
C SER A 19 -10.23 -54.65 4.15
N TYR A 20 -11.29 -55.20 3.56
CA TYR A 20 -12.35 -54.44 2.91
C TYR A 20 -13.69 -55.16 2.98
N SER A 21 -14.80 -54.46 2.71
CA SER A 21 -16.14 -55.05 2.69
C SER A 21 -16.64 -55.32 1.28
N TRP A 22 -17.38 -56.41 1.14
CA TRP A 22 -18.05 -56.75 -0.11
C TRP A 22 -19.28 -55.86 -0.32
N ASP A 23 -19.08 -54.68 -0.91
CA ASP A 23 -20.11 -53.63 -0.98
C ASP A 23 -20.80 -53.47 -2.34
N SER A 24 -20.04 -53.16 -3.39
CA SER A 24 -20.50 -53.04 -4.79
C SER A 24 -19.46 -53.64 -5.73
N LEU A 25 -19.85 -53.96 -6.98
CA LEU A 25 -18.90 -54.44 -7.99
C LEU A 25 -17.82 -53.39 -8.30
N GLU A 26 -18.19 -52.11 -8.30
CA GLU A 26 -17.28 -50.98 -8.48
C GLU A 26 -16.26 -50.88 -7.34
N HIS A 27 -16.69 -51.03 -6.09
CA HIS A 27 -15.78 -51.05 -4.94
C HIS A 27 -14.79 -52.21 -5.00
N ARG A 28 -15.24 -53.41 -5.41
CA ARG A 28 -14.34 -54.57 -5.58
C ARG A 28 -13.32 -54.36 -6.70
N ALA A 29 -13.73 -53.75 -7.82
CA ALA A 29 -12.82 -53.39 -8.89
C ALA A 29 -11.78 -52.35 -8.43
N TRP A 30 -12.18 -51.41 -7.58
CA TRP A 30 -11.28 -50.43 -6.98
C TRP A 30 -10.26 -51.08 -6.03
N VAL A 31 -10.71 -51.98 -5.15
CA VAL A 31 -9.82 -52.73 -4.24
C VAL A 31 -8.83 -53.59 -5.03
N LYS A 32 -9.29 -54.23 -6.12
CA LYS A 32 -8.42 -54.96 -7.04
C LYS A 32 -7.36 -54.04 -7.65
N LYS A 33 -7.74 -52.85 -8.13
CA LYS A 33 -6.79 -51.86 -8.67
C LYS A 33 -5.72 -51.49 -7.64
N LEU A 34 -6.11 -51.27 -6.38
CA LEU A 34 -5.17 -51.01 -5.28
C LEU A 34 -4.23 -52.19 -5.03
N ALA A 35 -4.75 -53.41 -4.99
CA ALA A 35 -3.96 -54.63 -4.80
C ALA A 35 -2.97 -54.86 -5.95
N ASP A 36 -3.43 -54.76 -7.21
CA ASP A 36 -2.60 -54.89 -8.41
C ASP A 36 -1.45 -53.86 -8.38
N THR A 37 -1.76 -52.58 -8.10
CA THR A 37 -0.77 -51.47 -8.09
C THR A 37 0.31 -51.65 -7.03
N LEU A 38 -0.03 -52.25 -5.87
CA LEU A 38 0.93 -52.51 -4.80
C LEU A 38 1.76 -53.77 -5.07
N GLU A 39 1.17 -54.81 -5.66
CA GLU A 39 1.86 -56.07 -5.99
C GLU A 39 2.86 -55.91 -7.15
N GLU A 40 2.68 -54.90 -8.02
CA GLU A 40 3.64 -54.56 -9.08
C GLU A 40 5.00 -54.06 -8.55
N ILE A 41 5.12 -53.76 -7.26
CA ILE A 41 6.34 -53.24 -6.63
C ILE A 41 7.15 -54.40 -6.04
N GLU A 42 8.40 -54.57 -6.49
CA GLU A 42 9.25 -55.72 -6.14
C GLU A 42 9.42 -55.95 -4.62
N GLU A 43 9.38 -54.88 -3.81
CA GLU A 43 9.58 -54.94 -2.37
C GLU A 43 8.30 -55.14 -1.54
N ILE A 44 7.13 -55.30 -2.18
CA ILE A 44 5.82 -55.44 -1.53
C ILE A 44 5.20 -56.79 -1.91
N SER A 45 4.60 -57.47 -0.93
CA SER A 45 3.81 -58.67 -1.15
C SER A 45 2.42 -58.48 -0.53
N VAL A 46 1.39 -58.51 -1.36
CA VAL A 46 0.00 -58.23 -1.01
C VAL A 46 -0.77 -59.54 -0.81
N ALA A 47 -1.23 -59.77 0.42
CA ALA A 47 -2.20 -60.79 0.75
C ALA A 47 -3.62 -60.22 0.56
N TRP A 48 -4.35 -60.75 -0.41
CA TRP A 48 -5.71 -60.30 -0.77
C TRP A 48 -6.60 -61.49 -1.10
N ASP A 49 -7.86 -61.45 -0.64
CA ASP A 49 -8.81 -62.55 -0.84
C ASP A 49 -9.04 -62.92 -2.31
N GLY A 50 -8.92 -61.95 -3.23
CA GLY A 50 -9.05 -62.20 -4.67
C GLY A 50 -7.84 -62.90 -5.33
N TYR A 51 -6.69 -62.97 -4.66
CA TYR A 51 -5.52 -63.74 -5.11
C TYR A 51 -5.42 -65.11 -4.43
N ASP A 52 -5.68 -65.15 -3.12
CA ASP A 52 -5.20 -66.23 -2.26
C ASP A 52 -6.30 -67.16 -1.72
N LEU A 53 -7.59 -66.82 -1.90
CA LEU A 53 -8.70 -67.65 -1.44
C LEU A 53 -9.36 -68.43 -2.60
N ASP A 54 -9.33 -69.76 -2.50
CA ASP A 54 -10.16 -70.67 -3.31
C ASP A 54 -11.29 -71.30 -2.46
N SER A 55 -12.15 -72.12 -3.07
CA SER A 55 -13.28 -72.76 -2.37
C SER A 55 -12.89 -73.81 -1.31
N LEU A 56 -11.59 -74.11 -1.16
CA LEU A 56 -11.05 -75.14 -0.26
C LEU A 56 -10.32 -74.54 0.95
N VAL A 57 -10.03 -73.23 0.95
CA VAL A 57 -9.34 -72.54 2.07
C VAL A 57 -10.34 -72.06 3.12
N ASP A 58 -10.03 -72.28 4.41
CA ASP A 58 -10.81 -71.73 5.53
C ASP A 58 -10.63 -70.21 5.58
N LYS A 59 -11.68 -69.49 5.19
CA LYS A 59 -11.71 -68.03 5.19
C LYS A 59 -11.38 -67.43 6.55
N ASN A 60 -11.83 -68.01 7.67
CA ASN A 60 -11.57 -67.45 9.00
C ASN A 60 -10.09 -67.54 9.36
N TYR A 61 -9.46 -68.68 9.03
CA TYR A 61 -8.02 -68.87 9.24
C TYR A 61 -7.17 -67.91 8.38
N PHE A 62 -7.56 -67.71 7.11
CA PHE A 62 -6.89 -66.74 6.23
C PHE A 62 -6.97 -65.31 6.77
N MET A 63 -8.15 -64.87 7.22
CA MET A 63 -8.34 -63.53 7.78
C MET A 63 -7.55 -63.35 9.09
N GLU A 64 -7.51 -64.36 9.96
CA GLU A 64 -6.75 -64.32 11.21
C GLU A 64 -5.24 -64.24 10.95
N ALA A 65 -4.71 -65.09 10.06
CA ALA A 65 -3.31 -65.08 9.65
C ALA A 65 -2.93 -63.77 8.97
N GLY A 66 -3.78 -63.25 8.06
CA GLY A 66 -3.53 -61.98 7.37
C GLY A 66 -3.43 -60.77 8.30
N ILE A 67 -4.29 -60.68 9.32
CA ILE A 67 -4.25 -59.58 10.29
C ILE A 67 -3.03 -59.70 11.24
N HIS A 68 -2.66 -60.93 11.63
CA HIS A 68 -1.56 -61.15 12.57
C HIS A 68 -0.17 -61.09 11.91
N ASP A 69 0.01 -61.71 10.75
CA ASP A 69 1.32 -61.95 10.13
C ASP A 69 1.75 -60.86 9.13
N ALA A 70 0.84 -59.95 8.74
CA ALA A 70 1.18 -58.82 7.89
C ALA A 70 1.94 -57.73 8.67
N ASP A 71 2.91 -57.10 7.99
CA ASP A 71 3.64 -55.93 8.48
C ASP A 71 2.72 -54.69 8.52
N TYR A 72 1.81 -54.58 7.54
CA TYR A 72 0.78 -53.55 7.47
C TYR A 72 -0.57 -54.11 7.05
N VAL A 73 -1.65 -53.59 7.66
CA VAL A 73 -3.03 -53.92 7.32
C VAL A 73 -3.71 -52.68 6.76
N LEU A 74 -4.06 -52.71 5.47
CA LEU A 74 -4.81 -51.62 4.82
C LEU A 74 -6.30 -51.84 5.02
N VAL A 75 -6.94 -50.91 5.73
CA VAL A 75 -8.38 -50.93 5.99
C VAL A 75 -9.06 -50.02 4.99
N VAL A 76 -9.73 -50.60 3.98
CA VAL A 76 -10.47 -49.83 2.98
C VAL A 76 -11.84 -49.47 3.54
N ALA A 77 -11.98 -48.21 3.96
CA ALA A 77 -13.11 -47.73 4.72
C ALA A 77 -14.19 -47.10 3.82
N THR A 78 -15.35 -47.76 3.74
CA THR A 78 -16.61 -47.27 3.16
C THR A 78 -17.68 -47.15 4.24
N THR A 79 -18.80 -46.48 3.97
CA THR A 79 -19.92 -46.36 4.92
C THR A 79 -20.45 -47.73 5.32
N LYS A 80 -20.55 -48.66 4.37
CA LYS A 80 -20.95 -50.05 4.65
C LYS A 80 -19.90 -50.82 5.44
N TYR A 81 -18.61 -50.59 5.21
CA TYR A 81 -17.53 -51.18 6.02
C TYR A 81 -17.67 -50.75 7.48
N LYS A 82 -17.88 -49.44 7.70
CA LYS A 82 -18.09 -48.85 9.02
C LYS A 82 -19.28 -49.45 9.75
N GLU A 83 -20.44 -49.52 9.11
CA GLU A 83 -21.64 -50.11 9.68
C GLU A 83 -21.40 -51.58 10.09
N LYS A 84 -20.80 -52.38 9.21
CA LYS A 84 -20.48 -53.79 9.50
C LYS A 84 -19.47 -53.94 10.65
N ALA A 85 -18.46 -53.06 10.72
CA ALA A 85 -17.45 -53.08 11.77
C ALA A 85 -17.99 -52.62 13.13
N ASP A 86 -18.76 -51.51 13.15
CA ASP A 86 -19.33 -50.94 14.37
C ASP A 86 -20.44 -51.84 14.96
N ASP A 87 -21.31 -52.41 14.11
CA ASP A 87 -22.44 -53.26 14.54
C ASP A 87 -22.11 -54.76 14.57
N ARG A 88 -20.91 -55.16 14.12
CA ARG A 88 -20.38 -56.54 14.15
C ARG A 88 -21.26 -57.56 13.42
N ILE A 89 -21.73 -57.22 12.23
CA ILE A 89 -22.70 -58.02 11.44
C ILE A 89 -21.99 -58.89 10.38
N ASN A 90 -22.42 -60.15 10.21
CA ASN A 90 -22.02 -61.10 9.14
C ASN A 90 -20.50 -61.30 8.95
N GLY A 91 -19.83 -62.00 9.87
CA GLY A 91 -18.41 -62.42 9.74
C GLY A 91 -17.37 -61.33 10.03
N VAL A 92 -17.71 -60.05 9.79
CA VAL A 92 -16.85 -58.88 10.04
C VAL A 92 -16.60 -58.63 11.54
N GLY A 93 -17.44 -59.20 12.42
CA GLY A 93 -17.29 -59.06 13.87
C GLY A 93 -16.02 -59.68 14.46
N LEU A 94 -15.58 -60.83 13.91
CA LEU A 94 -14.34 -61.50 14.34
C LEU A 94 -13.11 -60.74 13.83
N GLU A 95 -13.14 -60.32 12.56
CA GLU A 95 -12.10 -59.51 11.92
C GLU A 95 -11.91 -58.18 12.64
N THR A 96 -13.01 -57.49 12.98
CA THR A 96 -12.97 -56.22 13.72
C THR A 96 -12.43 -56.42 15.14
N PHE A 97 -12.75 -57.54 15.79
CA PHE A 97 -12.22 -57.88 17.12
C PHE A 97 -10.71 -58.12 17.07
N LEU A 98 -10.23 -58.92 16.12
CA LEU A 98 -8.80 -59.20 15.92
C LEU A 98 -8.02 -57.94 15.52
N ALA A 99 -8.52 -57.18 14.55
CA ALA A 99 -7.94 -55.92 14.11
C ALA A 99 -7.87 -54.90 15.25
N SER A 100 -8.91 -54.81 16.09
CA SER A 100 -8.90 -53.95 17.29
C SER A 100 -7.88 -54.42 18.33
N ALA A 101 -7.78 -55.73 18.58
CA ALA A 101 -6.84 -56.28 19.55
C ALA A 101 -5.39 -56.01 19.13
N VAL A 102 -5.04 -56.31 17.89
CA VAL A 102 -3.72 -56.05 17.29
C VAL A 102 -3.39 -54.56 17.29
N HIS A 103 -4.37 -53.73 16.95
CA HIS A 103 -4.24 -52.28 16.98
C HIS A 103 -3.89 -51.75 18.38
N TRP A 104 -4.64 -52.18 19.40
CA TRP A 104 -4.41 -51.79 20.79
C TRP A 104 -3.10 -52.34 21.35
N GLU A 105 -2.75 -53.59 21.03
CA GLU A 105 -1.49 -54.21 21.47
C GLU A 105 -0.27 -53.48 20.93
N GLY A 106 -0.26 -53.14 19.63
CA GLY A 106 0.80 -52.33 19.02
C GLY A 106 0.88 -50.91 19.61
N MET A 107 -0.27 -50.28 19.86
CA MET A 107 -0.33 -48.96 20.52
C MET A 107 0.28 -48.96 21.92
N VAL A 108 0.06 -50.02 22.69
CA VAL A 108 0.59 -50.13 24.06
C VAL A 108 2.07 -50.54 24.07
N ARG A 109 2.47 -51.53 23.27
CA ARG A 109 3.83 -52.09 23.30
C ARG A 109 4.83 -51.29 22.46
N GLU A 110 4.45 -50.94 21.24
CA GLU A 110 5.35 -50.36 20.24
C GLU A 110 5.09 -48.87 20.00
N LYS A 111 4.03 -48.33 20.61
CA LYS A 111 3.53 -46.96 20.37
C LYS A 111 3.26 -46.70 18.89
N ARG A 112 2.98 -47.74 18.10
CA ARG A 112 2.69 -47.69 16.66
C ARG A 112 1.60 -48.69 16.30
N SER A 113 0.79 -48.35 15.31
CA SER A 113 -0.20 -49.27 14.76
C SER A 113 0.25 -49.70 13.38
N LYS A 114 0.04 -50.98 13.06
CA LYS A 114 0.21 -51.50 11.70
C LYS A 114 -1.03 -51.34 10.82
N LEU A 115 -2.13 -50.81 11.36
CA LEU A 115 -3.36 -50.55 10.60
C LEU A 115 -3.28 -49.17 9.96
N ILE A 116 -3.57 -49.09 8.66
CA ILE A 116 -3.63 -47.84 7.90
C ILE A 116 -5.01 -47.73 7.25
N VAL A 117 -5.72 -46.63 7.50
CA VAL A 117 -7.08 -46.43 6.98
C VAL A 117 -7.02 -45.76 5.60
N MET A 118 -7.57 -46.43 4.59
CA MET A 118 -7.81 -45.87 3.25
C MET A 118 -9.26 -45.37 3.20
N GLN A 119 -9.47 -44.05 3.25
CA GLN A 119 -10.81 -43.47 3.32
C GLN A 119 -11.41 -43.31 1.91
N ARG A 120 -12.41 -44.13 1.56
CA ARG A 120 -13.11 -44.08 0.25
C ARG A 120 -14.33 -43.17 0.22
N GLU A 121 -14.96 -42.96 1.36
CA GLU A 121 -16.17 -42.14 1.50
C GLU A 121 -16.00 -41.19 2.69
N GLN A 122 -16.71 -40.06 2.70
CA GLN A 122 -16.68 -39.16 3.85
C GLN A 122 -17.26 -39.86 5.09
N ASP A 123 -16.63 -39.66 6.25
CA ASP A 123 -17.02 -40.25 7.54
C ASP A 123 -17.11 -41.79 7.59
N SER A 124 -16.42 -42.49 6.69
CA SER A 124 -16.44 -43.96 6.60
C SER A 124 -15.56 -44.70 7.60
N THR A 125 -14.87 -44.00 8.50
CA THR A 125 -13.93 -44.64 9.43
C THR A 125 -14.66 -45.31 10.62
N PRO A 126 -14.38 -46.59 10.93
CA PRO A 126 -14.89 -47.28 12.12
C PRO A 126 -14.51 -46.58 13.43
N ARG A 127 -15.34 -46.72 14.47
CA ARG A 127 -15.14 -46.02 15.76
C ARG A 127 -13.79 -46.30 16.39
N TYR A 128 -13.30 -47.55 16.30
CA TYR A 128 -12.04 -47.97 16.92
C TYR A 128 -10.80 -47.39 16.22
N LEU A 129 -10.93 -46.84 15.00
CA LEU A 129 -9.83 -46.22 14.24
C LEU A 129 -10.00 -44.69 14.10
N LYS A 130 -11.00 -44.09 14.75
CA LYS A 130 -11.30 -42.65 14.61
C LYS A 130 -10.14 -41.74 15.05
N GLY A 131 -9.30 -42.18 15.99
CA GLY A 131 -8.13 -41.44 16.47
C GLY A 131 -6.85 -41.61 15.62
N HIS A 132 -6.88 -42.43 14.56
CA HIS A 132 -5.70 -42.81 13.79
C HIS A 132 -5.56 -42.04 12.48
N PHE A 133 -4.31 -42.02 11.98
CA PHE A 133 -3.95 -41.44 10.69
C PHE A 133 -4.66 -42.16 9.55
N ARG A 134 -5.12 -41.39 8.56
CA ARG A 134 -5.93 -41.85 7.43
C ARG A 134 -5.38 -41.25 6.16
N LEU A 135 -5.41 -42.03 5.09
CA LEU A 135 -5.11 -41.56 3.74
C LEU A 135 -6.43 -41.35 2.99
N ASP A 136 -6.55 -40.20 2.34
CA ASP A 136 -7.75 -39.82 1.60
C ASP A 136 -7.72 -40.41 0.19
N PHE A 137 -8.70 -41.25 -0.10
CA PHE A 137 -8.96 -41.87 -1.40
C PHE A 137 -10.40 -41.62 -1.85
N THR A 138 -11.02 -40.53 -1.39
CA THR A 138 -12.40 -40.15 -1.75
C THR A 138 -12.52 -39.65 -3.20
N ASP A 139 -11.46 -39.07 -3.77
CA ASP A 139 -11.39 -38.61 -5.16
C ASP A 139 -10.45 -39.51 -5.98
N ASP A 140 -11.00 -40.21 -6.98
CA ASP A 140 -10.24 -41.10 -7.86
C ASP A 140 -9.25 -40.35 -8.77
N ALA A 141 -9.42 -39.05 -9.01
CA ALA A 141 -8.44 -38.23 -9.75
C ALA A 141 -7.12 -38.07 -9.00
N LEU A 142 -7.15 -38.17 -7.66
CA LEU A 142 -5.99 -38.05 -6.79
C LEU A 142 -5.33 -39.40 -6.48
N PHE A 143 -5.84 -40.51 -7.02
CA PHE A 143 -5.35 -41.87 -6.75
C PHE A 143 -3.81 -42.02 -6.90
N PRO A 144 -3.13 -41.51 -7.96
CA PRO A 144 -1.68 -41.63 -8.07
C PRO A 144 -0.93 -40.94 -6.92
N LYS A 145 -1.40 -39.76 -6.52
CA LYS A 145 -0.80 -38.99 -5.42
C LYS A 145 -1.02 -39.68 -4.07
N SER A 146 -2.22 -40.17 -3.80
CA SER A 146 -2.53 -40.91 -2.57
C SER A 146 -1.74 -42.22 -2.46
N ILE A 147 -1.42 -42.87 -3.59
CA ILE A 147 -0.50 -44.03 -3.64
C ILE A 147 0.94 -43.62 -3.28
N GLU A 148 1.46 -42.49 -3.79
CA GLU A 148 2.79 -42.01 -3.41
C GLU A 148 2.89 -41.71 -1.91
N GLU A 149 1.84 -41.13 -1.32
CA GLU A 149 1.75 -40.89 0.13
C GLU A 149 1.74 -42.21 0.92
N LEU A 150 0.99 -43.22 0.45
CA LEU A 150 1.00 -44.58 1.03
C LEU A 150 2.40 -45.21 0.98
N LEU A 151 3.08 -45.14 -0.17
CA LEU A 151 4.42 -45.70 -0.34
C LEU A 151 5.47 -44.98 0.52
N SER A 152 5.34 -43.66 0.68
CA SER A 152 6.19 -42.89 1.59
C SER A 152 6.04 -43.35 3.04
N LEU A 153 4.79 -43.63 3.46
CA LEU A 153 4.47 -44.12 4.79
C LEU A 153 5.01 -45.54 5.02
N LEU A 154 4.85 -46.45 4.05
CA LEU A 154 5.38 -47.82 4.11
C LEU A 154 6.92 -47.86 4.19
N ARG A 155 7.61 -46.89 3.57
CA ARG A 155 9.08 -46.74 3.65
C ARG A 155 9.59 -46.22 5.00
N GLY A 156 8.71 -45.83 5.93
CA GLY A 156 9.06 -45.42 7.29
C GLY A 156 9.92 -44.16 7.39
N ARG A 157 9.95 -43.31 6.34
CA ARG A 157 10.75 -42.07 6.36
C ARG A 157 10.04 -41.01 7.18
N ALA A 158 10.75 -40.45 8.18
CA ALA A 158 10.28 -39.25 8.86
C ALA A 158 10.05 -38.14 7.83
N THR A 159 8.88 -37.51 7.86
CA THR A 159 8.44 -36.46 6.92
C THR A 159 9.41 -35.27 6.85
N ALA A 160 10.27 -35.12 7.85
CA ALA A 160 11.44 -34.25 7.83
C ALA A 160 12.62 -34.93 8.55
N GLN A 161 13.83 -34.82 7.98
CA GLN A 161 15.05 -35.15 8.72
C GLN A 161 15.20 -34.18 9.89
N ARG A 162 15.54 -34.70 11.07
CA ARG A 162 15.89 -33.83 12.20
C ARG A 162 17.10 -32.97 11.79
N PRO A 163 17.01 -31.63 11.88
CA PRO A 163 18.14 -30.77 11.53
C PRO A 163 19.32 -31.07 12.46
N LYS A 164 20.55 -31.04 11.93
CA LYS A 164 21.76 -31.12 12.75
C LYS A 164 21.75 -29.98 13.76
N LYS A 165 21.96 -30.29 15.05
CA LYS A 165 22.06 -29.27 16.10
C LYS A 165 23.31 -28.42 15.86
N ARG A 166 23.14 -27.16 15.46
CA ARG A 166 24.24 -26.21 15.14
C ARG A 166 24.37 -25.04 16.13
N ARG A 167 23.47 -24.91 17.12
CA ARG A 167 23.41 -23.76 18.06
C ARG A 167 23.40 -24.24 19.51
N SER A 168 24.07 -23.51 20.40
CA SER A 168 24.16 -23.74 21.86
C SER A 168 23.64 -22.51 22.61
N LEU A 169 22.88 -22.70 23.70
CA LEU A 169 22.33 -21.61 24.52
C LEU A 169 23.38 -20.98 25.47
N THR A 170 24.44 -21.71 25.79
CA THR A 170 25.42 -21.33 26.83
C THR A 170 26.79 -20.96 26.27
N THR A 171 26.95 -21.02 24.95
CA THR A 171 28.20 -20.70 24.27
C THR A 171 27.85 -19.88 23.03
N LEU A 172 28.18 -18.59 23.04
CA LEU A 172 28.32 -17.74 21.85
C LEU A 172 29.52 -18.21 21.00
N SER A 173 29.72 -19.53 20.88
CA SER A 173 30.86 -20.12 20.19
C SER A 173 30.60 -20.09 18.69
N GLU A 174 31.50 -19.41 17.99
CA GLU A 174 31.82 -19.50 16.55
C GLU A 174 30.89 -20.42 15.76
N VAL A 175 30.08 -19.84 14.86
CA VAL A 175 29.32 -20.59 13.86
C VAL A 175 30.29 -21.59 13.21
N ALA A 176 30.01 -22.88 13.39
CA ALA A 176 30.86 -23.95 12.87
C ALA A 176 30.63 -24.05 11.35
N TYR A 177 31.39 -23.27 10.59
CA TYR A 177 31.39 -23.30 9.13
C TYR A 177 32.05 -24.59 8.63
N ASP A 178 31.42 -25.22 7.63
CA ASP A 178 31.90 -26.47 7.01
C ASP A 178 32.22 -26.22 5.54
N PHE A 179 33.48 -25.94 5.25
CA PHE A 179 33.91 -25.61 3.89
C PHE A 179 34.10 -26.87 3.05
N THR A 180 33.03 -27.34 2.40
CA THR A 180 33.00 -28.62 1.67
C THR A 180 33.56 -28.55 0.23
N ARG A 181 33.98 -27.37 -0.24
CA ARG A 181 34.35 -27.10 -1.64
C ARG A 181 35.85 -27.00 -1.89
N VAL A 182 36.69 -27.58 -1.02
CA VAL A 182 38.15 -27.59 -1.18
C VAL A 182 38.55 -28.24 -2.51
N GLU A 183 37.89 -29.34 -2.88
CA GLU A 183 38.16 -30.04 -4.13
C GLU A 183 37.94 -29.14 -5.35
N GLU A 184 36.81 -28.42 -5.38
CA GLU A 184 36.46 -27.50 -6.46
C GLU A 184 37.47 -26.36 -6.58
N LEU A 185 37.93 -25.83 -5.45
CA LEU A 185 38.94 -24.77 -5.40
C LEU A 185 40.28 -25.23 -6.01
N ILE A 186 40.72 -26.45 -5.69
CA ILE A 186 41.95 -27.01 -6.25
C ILE A 186 41.75 -27.35 -7.74
N GLN A 187 40.56 -27.82 -8.12
CA GLN A 187 40.22 -28.21 -9.49
C GLN A 187 40.40 -27.07 -10.50
N VAL A 188 40.18 -25.82 -10.11
CA VAL A 188 40.30 -24.64 -11.00
C VAL A 188 41.66 -24.59 -11.68
N ASN A 189 42.75 -24.82 -10.94
CA ASN A 189 44.12 -24.77 -11.45
C ASN A 189 44.77 -26.14 -11.65
N HIS A 190 44.22 -27.17 -10.99
CA HIS A 190 44.76 -28.52 -10.98
C HIS A 190 43.65 -29.55 -11.27
N PRO A 191 43.26 -29.72 -12.55
CA PRO A 191 42.20 -30.65 -12.92
C PRO A 191 42.55 -32.10 -12.52
N ASN A 192 43.82 -32.48 -12.64
CA ASN A 192 44.33 -33.79 -12.22
C ASN A 192 44.74 -33.76 -10.74
N ARG A 193 43.86 -34.27 -9.88
CA ARG A 193 44.03 -34.29 -8.43
C ARG A 193 43.54 -35.61 -7.81
N ARG A 194 44.10 -35.96 -6.65
CA ARG A 194 43.72 -37.14 -5.88
C ARG A 194 43.69 -36.81 -4.39
N ALA A 195 42.58 -37.11 -3.71
CA ALA A 195 42.52 -37.02 -2.26
C ALA A 195 43.36 -38.13 -1.62
N LEU A 196 44.38 -37.75 -0.86
CA LEU A 196 45.14 -38.65 0.00
C LEU A 196 44.41 -38.87 1.34
N VAL A 197 43.80 -37.80 1.85
CA VAL A 197 42.94 -37.82 3.03
C VAL A 197 41.70 -37.00 2.71
N THR A 198 40.53 -37.66 2.67
CA THR A 198 39.24 -37.00 2.47
C THR A 198 38.78 -36.29 3.75
N GLY A 199 37.86 -35.34 3.65
CA GLY A 199 37.38 -34.59 4.82
C GLY A 199 36.82 -35.50 5.93
N ALA A 200 36.17 -36.61 5.57
CA ALA A 200 35.70 -37.60 6.54
C ALA A 200 36.84 -38.36 7.24
N ALA A 201 37.89 -38.73 6.51
CA ALA A 201 39.06 -39.41 7.07
C ALA A 201 40.00 -38.48 7.85
N GLY A 202 39.99 -37.19 7.51
CA GLY A 202 40.75 -36.12 8.16
C GLY A 202 40.01 -35.46 9.33
N THR A 203 38.85 -35.99 9.75
CA THR A 203 38.07 -35.47 10.89
C THR A 203 38.20 -36.36 12.12
N ASP A 204 38.69 -35.81 13.23
CA ASP A 204 38.65 -36.46 14.56
C ASP A 204 38.28 -35.44 15.63
N PHE A 205 37.04 -35.57 16.13
CA PHE A 205 36.50 -34.80 17.25
C PHE A 205 36.33 -35.66 18.52
N SER A 206 37.01 -36.80 18.61
CA SER A 206 36.92 -37.70 19.76
C SER A 206 37.82 -37.23 20.91
N GLY A 207 37.30 -37.28 22.13
CA GLY A 207 38.02 -36.84 23.34
C GLY A 207 38.38 -35.35 23.30
N ASN A 208 39.67 -35.04 23.43
CA ASN A 208 40.23 -33.68 23.37
C ASN A 208 40.82 -33.33 21.99
N HIS A 209 40.65 -34.19 20.98
CA HIS A 209 41.10 -33.91 19.62
C HIS A 209 40.08 -33.03 18.89
N ARG A 210 40.57 -32.00 18.21
CA ARG A 210 39.80 -31.17 17.29
C ARG A 210 40.54 -31.14 15.96
N VAL A 211 40.55 -32.26 15.24
CA VAL A 211 41.27 -32.41 13.98
C VAL A 211 40.26 -32.32 12.83
N LYS A 212 40.51 -31.44 11.87
CA LYS A 212 39.74 -31.39 10.61
C LYS A 212 40.56 -30.79 9.49
N TYR A 213 40.92 -31.60 8.49
CA TYR A 213 41.68 -31.18 7.31
C TYR A 213 41.40 -32.10 6.11
N GLU A 214 41.85 -31.66 4.94
CA GLU A 214 41.92 -32.46 3.73
C GLU A 214 43.32 -32.39 3.13
N LEU A 215 43.77 -33.50 2.55
CA LEU A 215 45.09 -33.61 1.93
C LEU A 215 44.95 -34.09 0.49
N TRP A 216 45.51 -33.31 -0.44
CA TRP A 216 45.37 -33.53 -1.87
C TRP A 216 46.74 -33.62 -2.54
N GLU A 217 46.86 -34.56 -3.46
CA GLU A 217 47.95 -34.69 -4.42
C GLU A 217 47.49 -34.11 -5.76
N THR A 218 48.30 -33.27 -6.40
CA THR A 218 47.99 -32.62 -7.68
C THR A 218 49.08 -32.90 -8.71
N LYS A 219 48.71 -32.89 -9.99
CA LYS A 219 49.64 -33.08 -11.11
C LYS A 219 49.50 -31.95 -12.11
N SER A 220 50.41 -30.98 -12.05
CA SER A 220 50.59 -29.93 -13.06
C SER A 220 52.09 -29.72 -13.32
N PRO A 221 52.57 -30.12 -14.50
CA PRO A 221 53.79 -30.92 -14.80
C PRO A 221 54.56 -31.65 -13.69
N ALA A 222 54.66 -31.10 -12.48
CA ALA A 222 55.23 -31.73 -11.29
C ALA A 222 54.12 -32.20 -10.33
N VAL A 223 54.47 -33.09 -9.40
CA VAL A 223 53.59 -33.51 -8.31
C VAL A 223 53.65 -32.48 -7.19
N GLY A 224 52.49 -31.89 -6.85
CA GLY A 224 52.34 -30.93 -5.76
C GLY A 224 51.38 -31.45 -4.69
N TYR A 225 51.53 -30.97 -3.46
CA TYR A 225 50.69 -31.37 -2.32
C TYR A 225 50.00 -30.16 -1.70
N PHE A 226 48.70 -30.31 -1.43
CA PHE A 226 47.87 -29.29 -0.79
C PHE A 226 47.30 -29.83 0.52
N LEU A 227 47.50 -29.08 1.60
CA LEU A 227 46.86 -29.30 2.89
C LEU A 227 45.82 -28.21 3.13
N ALA A 228 44.54 -28.57 3.12
CA ALA A 228 43.45 -27.65 3.39
C ALA A 228 42.96 -27.81 4.83
N LEU A 229 43.11 -26.75 5.64
CA LEU A 229 42.70 -26.72 7.03
C LEU A 229 41.28 -26.17 7.15
N HIS A 230 40.43 -26.85 7.92
CA HIS A 230 39.03 -26.43 8.10
C HIS A 230 38.86 -25.51 9.32
N PRO A 231 37.90 -24.55 9.31
CA PRO A 231 37.68 -23.59 10.40
C PRO A 231 37.40 -24.23 11.77
N SER A 232 36.75 -25.39 11.78
CA SER A 232 36.33 -26.07 13.02
C SER A 232 37.45 -26.87 13.72
N GLY A 233 38.62 -27.00 13.09
CA GLY A 233 39.76 -27.78 13.61
C GLY A 233 40.83 -26.91 14.28
N ASN A 234 41.55 -27.47 15.26
CA ASN A 234 42.77 -26.90 15.81
C ASN A 234 43.91 -27.07 14.79
N ILE A 235 44.53 -25.95 14.42
CA ILE A 235 45.59 -25.91 13.38
C ILE A 235 46.77 -26.81 13.74
N LYS A 236 47.25 -26.78 14.99
CA LYS A 236 48.41 -27.58 15.43
C LYS A 236 48.10 -29.06 15.39
N GLN A 237 46.98 -29.49 15.99
CA GLN A 237 46.59 -30.91 16.00
C GLN A 237 46.32 -31.44 14.59
N SER A 238 45.68 -30.63 13.73
CA SER A 238 45.40 -31.00 12.35
C SER A 238 46.67 -31.13 11.51
N ALA A 239 47.63 -30.21 11.67
CA ALA A 239 48.95 -30.29 11.05
C ALA A 239 49.74 -31.53 11.53
N GLN A 240 49.72 -31.84 12.83
CA GLN A 240 50.37 -33.05 13.36
C GLN A 240 49.79 -34.32 12.75
N HIS A 241 48.46 -34.45 12.73
CA HIS A 241 47.80 -35.62 12.16
C HIS A 241 48.08 -35.73 10.66
N ALA A 242 48.08 -34.63 9.90
CA ALA A 242 48.43 -34.63 8.48
C ALA A 242 49.86 -35.10 8.22
N ALA A 243 50.85 -34.60 8.98
CA ALA A 243 52.25 -35.02 8.86
C ALA A 243 52.44 -36.51 9.15
N GLN A 244 51.75 -37.04 10.17
CA GLN A 244 51.78 -38.48 10.48
C GLN A 244 51.18 -39.33 9.37
N GLN A 245 50.08 -38.90 8.74
CA GLN A 245 49.47 -39.61 7.61
C GLN A 245 50.38 -39.62 6.37
N LEU A 246 51.06 -38.50 6.08
CA LEU A 246 52.05 -38.42 5.00
C LEU A 246 53.19 -39.42 5.22
N LEU A 247 53.77 -39.45 6.43
CA LEU A 247 54.82 -40.40 6.78
C LEU A 247 54.35 -41.85 6.73
N LYS A 248 53.13 -42.14 7.18
CA LYS A 248 52.52 -43.48 7.12
C LYS A 248 52.27 -43.95 5.69
N ALA A 249 52.01 -43.02 4.78
CA ALA A 249 51.87 -43.29 3.34
C ALA A 249 53.23 -43.33 2.60
N GLU A 250 54.36 -43.19 3.31
CA GLU A 250 55.72 -43.10 2.75
C GLU A 250 55.94 -41.89 1.82
N ILE A 251 55.14 -40.84 1.96
CA ILE A 251 55.21 -39.62 1.15
C ILE A 251 55.99 -38.54 1.90
N ARG A 252 57.10 -38.07 1.31
CA ARG A 252 57.90 -36.95 1.83
C ARG A 252 57.94 -35.82 0.80
N PRO A 253 56.97 -34.89 0.84
CA PRO A 253 56.92 -33.80 -0.12
C PRO A 253 58.09 -32.83 0.09
N GLY A 254 58.69 -32.33 -1.00
CA GLY A 254 59.71 -31.28 -0.93
C GLY A 254 59.10 -29.92 -0.56
N ASP A 255 57.95 -29.62 -1.15
CA ASP A 255 57.15 -28.42 -0.93
C ASP A 255 55.67 -28.80 -0.70
N ILE A 256 54.98 -28.08 0.18
CA ILE A 256 53.54 -28.25 0.44
C ILE A 256 52.86 -26.89 0.56
N THR A 257 51.71 -26.73 -0.10
CA THR A 257 50.87 -25.54 0.01
C THR A 257 49.78 -25.77 1.06
N VAL A 258 49.70 -24.87 2.05
CA VAL A 258 48.71 -24.95 3.11
C VAL A 258 47.67 -23.86 2.90
N LEU A 259 46.42 -24.29 2.73
CA LEU A 259 45.25 -23.42 2.67
C LEU A 259 44.63 -23.30 4.05
N ARG A 260 44.48 -22.07 4.54
CA ARG A 260 43.91 -21.79 5.87
C ARG A 260 42.76 -20.78 5.82
N PRO A 261 41.83 -20.81 6.78
CA PRO A 261 40.67 -19.92 6.78
C PRO A 261 40.96 -18.49 7.22
N ARG A 262 41.99 -18.26 8.06
CA ARG A 262 42.33 -16.94 8.58
C ARG A 262 43.83 -16.67 8.46
N VAL A 263 44.19 -15.40 8.38
CA VAL A 263 45.59 -14.97 8.47
C VAL A 263 46.10 -15.27 9.89
N GLY A 264 47.05 -16.18 10.00
CA GLY A 264 47.86 -16.47 11.17
C GLY A 264 48.96 -15.43 11.37
N ARG A 265 49.47 -15.38 12.61
CA ARG A 265 50.46 -14.38 13.04
C ARG A 265 51.79 -14.57 12.30
N PRO A 266 52.39 -13.52 11.70
CA PRO A 266 53.63 -13.63 10.92
C PRO A 266 54.83 -14.21 11.69
N GLU A 267 54.83 -14.11 13.02
CA GLU A 267 55.95 -14.51 13.88
C GLU A 267 55.94 -16.00 14.27
N GLN A 268 54.92 -16.77 13.84
CA GLN A 268 54.79 -18.19 14.18
C GLN A 268 54.65 -19.05 12.92
N ASP A 269 55.76 -19.62 12.46
CA ASP A 269 55.81 -20.79 11.55
C ASP A 269 55.28 -22.05 12.26
N LEU A 270 54.07 -21.99 12.79
CA LEU A 270 53.50 -23.03 13.64
C LEU A 270 53.44 -24.36 12.89
N ILE A 271 53.03 -24.34 11.62
CA ILE A 271 52.84 -25.54 10.81
C ILE A 271 54.20 -26.14 10.41
N ALA A 272 55.13 -25.33 9.93
CA ALA A 272 56.48 -25.80 9.58
C ALA A 272 57.23 -26.35 10.81
N ARG A 273 57.12 -25.69 11.97
CA ARG A 273 57.67 -26.21 13.24
C ARG A 273 57.03 -27.54 13.62
N THR A 274 55.72 -27.63 13.51
CA THR A 274 54.95 -28.86 13.81
C THR A 274 55.34 -30.01 12.89
N PHE A 275 55.57 -29.75 11.60
CA PHE A 275 56.02 -30.76 10.64
C PHE A 275 57.42 -31.26 10.98
N ASN A 276 58.33 -30.34 11.34
CA ASN A 276 59.68 -30.68 11.79
C ASN A 276 59.68 -31.48 13.11
N GLU A 277 58.82 -31.15 14.08
CA GLU A 277 58.65 -31.91 15.34
C GLU A 277 58.26 -33.38 15.08
N VAL A 278 57.50 -33.64 14.03
CA VAL A 278 57.04 -34.99 13.61
C VAL A 278 58.07 -35.69 12.70
N GLY A 279 59.15 -35.00 12.30
CA GLY A 279 60.22 -35.55 11.46
C GLY A 279 60.00 -35.38 9.95
N LEU A 280 59.14 -34.45 9.53
CA LEU A 280 58.87 -34.12 8.13
C LEU A 280 59.52 -32.77 7.77
N SER A 281 60.67 -32.79 7.10
CA SER A 281 61.35 -31.58 6.62
C SER A 281 60.87 -31.21 5.21
N THR A 282 59.87 -30.33 5.14
CA THR A 282 59.21 -29.86 3.91
C THR A 282 59.12 -28.33 3.94
N ARG A 283 59.26 -27.66 2.78
CA ARG A 283 58.98 -26.21 2.71
C ARG A 283 57.48 -25.98 2.69
N VAL A 284 56.99 -25.14 3.59
CA VAL A 284 55.56 -24.86 3.75
C VAL A 284 55.24 -23.49 3.15
N HIS A 285 54.33 -23.46 2.17
CA HIS A 285 53.78 -22.25 1.59
C HIS A 285 52.39 -22.01 2.15
N GLU A 286 52.22 -21.06 3.06
CA GLU A 286 50.93 -20.74 3.66
C GLU A 286 50.20 -19.64 2.88
N CYS A 287 48.94 -19.88 2.54
CA CYS A 287 48.04 -18.86 2.01
C CYS A 287 46.61 -19.09 2.54
N THR A 288 45.83 -18.02 2.62
CA THR A 288 44.41 -18.18 2.97
C THR A 288 43.58 -18.58 1.75
N TYR A 289 42.39 -19.16 1.96
CA TYR A 289 41.47 -19.45 0.85
C TYR A 289 41.18 -18.19 0.00
N LYS A 290 41.01 -17.04 0.65
CA LYS A 290 40.77 -15.74 0.02
C LYS A 290 41.95 -15.28 -0.85
N GLU A 291 43.18 -15.47 -0.36
CA GLU A 291 44.40 -15.13 -1.11
C GLU A 291 44.61 -16.06 -2.30
N TYR A 292 44.39 -17.37 -2.10
CA TYR A 292 44.57 -18.36 -3.15
C TYR A 292 43.62 -18.13 -4.33
N ILE A 293 42.34 -17.85 -4.06
CA ILE A 293 41.36 -17.57 -5.10
C ILE A 293 41.72 -16.28 -5.84
N TRP A 294 42.03 -15.20 -5.12
CA TRP A 294 42.33 -13.92 -5.73
C TRP A 294 43.57 -13.99 -6.62
N ASP A 295 44.66 -14.58 -6.14
CA ASP A 295 45.95 -14.52 -6.83
C ASP A 295 46.07 -15.57 -7.93
N TYR A 296 45.47 -16.75 -7.75
CA TYR A 296 45.69 -17.89 -8.63
C TYR A 296 44.45 -18.36 -9.40
N CYS A 297 43.22 -18.11 -8.93
CA CYS A 297 42.01 -18.65 -9.58
C CYS A 297 41.27 -17.62 -10.44
N ILE A 298 41.42 -16.32 -10.17
CA ILE A 298 40.74 -15.25 -10.90
C ILE A 298 41.70 -14.63 -11.93
N ASP A 299 41.32 -14.71 -13.22
CA ASP A 299 42.03 -14.07 -14.33
C ASP A 299 42.11 -12.55 -14.11
N ALA A 300 43.27 -11.93 -14.42
CA ALA A 300 43.49 -10.50 -14.26
C ALA A 300 42.48 -9.62 -15.01
N SER A 301 41.95 -10.08 -16.15
CA SER A 301 40.90 -9.39 -16.91
C SER A 301 39.56 -9.36 -16.17
N LEU A 302 39.24 -10.38 -15.36
CA LEU A 302 38.02 -10.41 -14.53
C LEU A 302 38.16 -9.53 -13.28
N LYS A 303 39.38 -9.12 -12.92
CA LYS A 303 39.65 -8.16 -11.84
C LYS A 303 39.41 -6.70 -12.28
N GLN A 304 39.44 -6.44 -13.60
CA GLN A 304 39.16 -5.12 -14.19
C GLN A 304 37.66 -4.95 -14.43
N ILE A 305 36.88 -4.90 -13.35
CA ILE A 305 35.46 -4.56 -13.43
C ILE A 305 35.38 -3.04 -13.66
N ASP A 306 34.48 -2.58 -14.53
CA ASP A 306 34.28 -1.15 -14.76
C ASP A 306 33.74 -0.45 -13.50
N GLN A 307 34.24 0.75 -13.22
CA GLN A 307 33.75 1.53 -12.10
C GLN A 307 32.32 2.02 -12.39
N PRO A 308 31.35 1.83 -11.47
CA PRO A 308 30.03 2.40 -11.63
C PRO A 308 30.11 3.92 -11.69
N SER A 309 29.33 4.54 -12.58
CA SER A 309 29.32 5.99 -12.77
C SER A 309 28.94 6.71 -11.48
N PRO A 310 29.66 7.80 -11.11
CA PRO A 310 29.38 8.54 -9.89
C PRO A 310 28.03 9.24 -9.98
N ILE A 311 27.31 9.28 -8.86
CA ILE A 311 26.13 10.13 -8.72
C ILE A 311 26.63 11.51 -8.33
N GLU A 312 26.43 12.49 -9.21
CA GLU A 312 26.99 13.83 -9.05
C GLU A 312 26.62 14.51 -7.72
N ASN A 313 25.49 14.14 -7.10
CA ASN A 313 24.98 14.78 -5.88
C ASN A 313 24.36 13.79 -4.86
N TYR A 314 25.01 12.65 -4.59
CA TYR A 314 24.51 11.73 -3.56
C TYR A 314 24.53 12.40 -2.17
N THR A 315 23.43 12.27 -1.42
CA THR A 315 23.35 12.68 -0.01
C THR A 315 23.03 11.50 0.87
N ASN A 316 23.70 11.47 2.03
CA ASN A 316 23.52 10.43 3.03
C ASN A 316 22.08 10.43 3.54
N GLN A 317 21.60 9.23 3.80
CA GLN A 317 20.27 8.99 4.35
C GLN A 317 20.40 8.23 5.67
N ALA A 318 19.35 8.30 6.48
CA ALA A 318 19.23 7.48 7.66
C ALA A 318 18.68 6.09 7.29
N LEU A 319 19.00 5.10 8.09
CA LEU A 319 18.55 3.74 7.92
C LEU A 319 18.20 3.15 9.28
N THR A 320 17.12 2.36 9.35
CA THR A 320 16.67 1.69 10.57
C THR A 320 16.70 0.18 10.41
N TYR A 321 17.04 -0.53 11.48
CA TYR A 321 16.89 -1.99 11.55
C TYR A 321 16.61 -2.45 12.97
N ILE A 322 16.04 -3.64 13.07
CA ILE A 322 15.80 -4.29 14.36
C ILE A 322 17.02 -5.15 14.69
N SER A 323 17.66 -4.87 15.82
CA SER A 323 18.80 -5.67 16.26
C SER A 323 18.37 -7.09 16.63
N ASN A 324 19.01 -8.08 16.02
CA ASN A 324 18.81 -9.50 16.34
C ASN A 324 19.23 -9.86 17.78
N GLU A 325 20.01 -9.03 18.45
CA GLU A 325 20.51 -9.30 19.81
C GLU A 325 19.53 -8.83 20.90
N ASN A 326 18.87 -7.67 20.69
CA ASN A 326 18.06 -7.00 21.72
C ASN A 326 16.60 -6.75 21.32
N GLY A 327 16.24 -6.92 20.04
CA GLY A 327 14.90 -6.61 19.52
C GLY A 327 14.55 -5.11 19.44
N GLU A 328 15.51 -4.23 19.73
CA GLU A 328 15.34 -2.78 19.65
C GLU A 328 15.55 -2.27 18.21
N SER A 329 14.76 -1.27 17.82
CA SER A 329 14.95 -0.53 16.56
C SER A 329 16.10 0.46 16.70
N ILE A 330 17.16 0.25 15.91
CA ILE A 330 18.36 1.09 15.86
C ILE A 330 18.28 1.97 14.62
N ARG A 331 18.44 3.29 14.80
CA ARG A 331 18.64 4.25 13.70
C ARG A 331 20.13 4.49 13.49
N VAL A 332 20.58 4.44 12.25
CA VAL A 332 21.96 4.67 11.84
C VAL A 332 22.03 5.74 10.75
N GLU A 333 23.00 6.64 10.88
CA GLU A 333 23.26 7.70 9.92
C GLU A 333 24.77 8.04 9.96
N PRO A 334 25.50 8.00 8.83
CA PRO A 334 25.06 7.71 7.45
C PRO A 334 24.79 6.23 7.13
N ALA A 335 23.72 5.95 6.37
CA ALA A 335 23.43 4.60 5.86
C ALA A 335 24.57 4.02 5.00
N LEU A 336 25.23 4.86 4.20
CA LEU A 336 26.32 4.44 3.31
C LEU A 336 27.52 3.88 4.09
N ASP A 337 27.91 4.53 5.19
CA ASP A 337 29.07 4.10 6.00
C ASP A 337 28.77 2.75 6.66
N HIS A 338 27.56 2.60 7.21
CA HIS A 338 27.13 1.37 7.85
C HIS A 338 27.10 0.18 6.90
N VAL A 339 26.49 0.34 5.70
CA VAL A 339 26.40 -0.73 4.71
C VAL A 339 27.79 -1.12 4.17
N VAL A 340 28.68 -0.13 3.96
CA VAL A 340 30.07 -0.40 3.54
C VAL A 340 30.84 -1.17 4.62
N GLU A 341 30.67 -0.80 5.89
CA GLU A 341 31.31 -1.53 7.00
C GLU A 341 30.77 -2.95 7.14
N ALA A 342 29.45 -3.15 6.99
CA ALA A 342 28.80 -4.44 7.07
C ALA A 342 29.31 -5.39 5.97
N LEU A 343 29.47 -4.89 4.73
CA LEU A 343 29.97 -5.67 3.58
C LEU A 343 31.49 -5.90 3.57
N GLN A 344 32.25 -5.34 4.52
CA GLN A 344 33.71 -5.53 4.62
C GLN A 344 34.11 -6.48 5.75
N LYS A 345 33.29 -6.61 6.79
CA LYS A 345 33.59 -7.43 7.97
C LYS A 345 32.92 -8.80 7.84
N PRO A 346 33.59 -9.90 8.23
CA PRO A 346 32.94 -11.21 8.26
C PRO A 346 31.77 -11.15 9.24
N SER A 347 30.57 -11.43 8.72
CA SER A 347 29.30 -11.31 9.46
C SER A 347 28.70 -12.69 9.75
N LYS A 348 27.72 -12.74 10.66
CA LYS A 348 26.83 -13.89 10.84
C LYS A 348 25.64 -13.85 9.87
N VAL A 349 25.56 -12.79 9.07
CA VAL A 349 24.46 -12.47 8.17
C VAL A 349 24.81 -12.96 6.77
N ALA A 350 23.90 -13.71 6.16
CA ALA A 350 24.04 -14.25 4.81
C ALA A 350 23.88 -13.18 3.72
N ALA A 351 22.95 -12.24 3.92
CA ALA A 351 22.73 -11.11 3.04
C ALA A 351 22.08 -9.93 3.78
N HIS A 352 22.34 -8.73 3.29
CA HIS A 352 21.74 -7.48 3.77
C HIS A 352 20.62 -7.08 2.81
N LEU A 353 19.38 -6.91 3.31
CA LEU A 353 18.21 -6.53 2.50
C LEU A 353 17.77 -5.11 2.84
N ILE A 354 17.89 -4.19 1.88
CA ILE A 354 17.41 -2.81 2.01
C ILE A 354 16.00 -2.72 1.43
N VAL A 355 15.03 -2.39 2.29
CA VAL A 355 13.64 -2.18 1.94
C VAL A 355 13.35 -0.69 1.95
N ALA A 356 12.84 -0.18 0.84
CA ALA A 356 12.35 1.19 0.76
C ALA A 356 11.43 1.36 -0.44
N PRO A 357 10.46 2.27 -0.41
CA PRO A 357 9.65 2.57 -1.59
C PRO A 357 10.42 3.23 -2.75
N GLY A 358 9.77 3.36 -3.90
CA GLY A 358 10.33 4.08 -5.06
C GLY A 358 10.69 5.53 -4.71
N GLY A 359 11.76 6.05 -5.31
CA GLY A 359 12.18 7.44 -5.09
C GLY A 359 13.00 7.72 -3.81
N MET A 360 13.18 6.72 -2.93
CA MET A 360 13.99 6.84 -1.69
C MET A 360 15.50 6.73 -1.89
N GLY A 361 15.99 6.66 -3.13
CA GLY A 361 17.43 6.58 -3.40
C GLY A 361 18.09 5.23 -3.09
N LYS A 362 17.37 4.10 -3.15
CA LYS A 362 17.96 2.74 -3.05
C LYS A 362 19.04 2.48 -4.09
N THR A 363 18.72 2.73 -5.37
CA THR A 363 19.65 2.67 -6.49
C THR A 363 20.84 3.60 -6.27
N SER A 364 20.56 4.79 -5.74
CA SER A 364 21.59 5.77 -5.45
C SER A 364 22.57 5.28 -4.38
N LEU A 365 22.05 4.70 -3.29
CA LEU A 365 22.83 4.06 -2.25
C LEU A 365 23.64 2.88 -2.79
N CYS A 366 23.06 2.01 -3.62
CA CYS A 366 23.78 0.87 -4.22
C CYS A 366 24.96 1.30 -5.10
N LEU A 367 24.77 2.32 -5.94
CA LEU A 367 25.83 2.88 -6.76
C LEU A 367 26.95 3.47 -5.90
N SER A 368 26.61 4.21 -4.84
CA SER A 368 27.60 4.77 -3.91
C SER A 368 28.34 3.70 -3.09
N VAL A 369 27.65 2.63 -2.66
CA VAL A 369 28.27 1.48 -1.99
C VAL A 369 29.23 0.77 -2.95
N ALA A 370 28.76 0.48 -4.17
CA ALA A 370 29.58 -0.16 -5.21
C ALA A 370 30.82 0.69 -5.52
N GLN A 371 30.69 2.01 -5.62
CA GLN A 371 31.81 2.91 -5.86
C GLN A 371 32.87 2.86 -4.74
N ARG A 372 32.44 2.81 -3.47
CA ARG A 372 33.37 2.74 -2.32
C ARG A 372 34.00 1.36 -2.13
N LEU A 373 33.31 0.31 -2.54
CA LEU A 373 33.82 -1.07 -2.51
C LEU A 373 34.58 -1.45 -3.79
N HIS A 374 34.60 -0.56 -4.77
CA HIS A 374 35.25 -0.79 -6.05
C HIS A 374 36.75 -1.02 -5.86
N PHE A 375 37.22 -2.16 -6.38
CA PHE A 375 38.62 -2.58 -6.49
C PHE A 375 39.52 -2.17 -5.31
N ARG A 376 39.55 -3.02 -4.28
CA ARG A 376 40.36 -2.82 -3.07
C ARG A 376 41.50 -3.84 -3.06
N GLU A 377 42.67 -3.46 -3.56
CA GLU A 377 43.87 -4.32 -3.55
C GLU A 377 44.28 -4.73 -2.13
N ASP A 378 44.11 -3.82 -1.17
CA ASP A 378 44.33 -4.03 0.26
C ASP A 378 43.45 -5.16 0.82
N LEU A 379 42.19 -5.24 0.36
CA LEU A 379 41.23 -6.24 0.82
C LEU A 379 41.11 -7.45 -0.10
N ARG A 380 41.81 -7.48 -1.25
CA ARG A 380 41.71 -8.52 -2.30
C ARG A 380 40.26 -8.84 -2.66
N SER A 381 39.48 -7.79 -2.85
CA SER A 381 38.04 -7.88 -3.10
C SER A 381 37.60 -6.92 -4.21
N SER A 382 36.60 -7.36 -4.96
CA SER A 382 35.88 -6.56 -5.95
C SER A 382 34.37 -6.60 -5.68
N VAL A 383 33.62 -5.79 -6.42
CA VAL A 383 32.18 -5.67 -6.32
C VAL A 383 31.52 -5.82 -7.70
N VAL A 384 30.42 -6.55 -7.75
CA VAL A 384 29.56 -6.66 -8.93
C VAL A 384 28.22 -6.02 -8.59
N LEU A 385 27.90 -4.92 -9.27
CA LEU A 385 26.59 -4.28 -9.21
C LEU A 385 25.72 -4.80 -10.35
N ILE A 386 24.62 -5.45 -9.98
CA ILE A 386 23.60 -5.94 -10.89
C ILE A 386 22.38 -5.05 -10.74
N GLN A 387 22.02 -4.36 -11.82
CA GLN A 387 20.80 -3.55 -11.88
C GLN A 387 19.72 -4.35 -12.62
N ALA A 388 18.61 -4.64 -11.94
CA ALA A 388 17.50 -5.39 -12.51
C ALA A 388 16.92 -4.73 -13.77
N GLU A 389 16.89 -3.39 -13.81
CA GLU A 389 16.46 -2.59 -14.96
C GLU A 389 17.27 -2.90 -16.25
N SER A 390 18.59 -3.11 -16.11
CA SER A 390 19.46 -3.43 -17.24
C SER A 390 19.17 -4.81 -17.82
N ILE A 391 18.84 -5.78 -16.95
CA ILE A 391 18.46 -7.14 -17.37
C ILE A 391 17.11 -7.11 -18.10
N LYS A 392 16.16 -6.27 -17.67
CA LYS A 392 14.84 -6.13 -18.31
C LYS A 392 14.96 -5.76 -19.80
N LYS A 393 15.82 -4.79 -20.14
CA LYS A 393 16.06 -4.37 -21.53
C LYS A 393 16.59 -5.53 -22.39
N TYR A 394 17.57 -6.28 -21.85
CA TYR A 394 18.13 -7.44 -22.52
C TYR A 394 17.09 -8.52 -22.82
N VAL A 395 16.25 -8.84 -21.83
CA VAL A 395 15.20 -9.87 -21.93
C VAL A 395 14.13 -9.45 -22.94
N ALA A 396 13.78 -8.16 -22.99
CA ALA A 396 12.81 -7.63 -23.96
C ALA A 396 13.33 -7.74 -25.41
N GLU A 397 14.61 -7.49 -25.66
CA GLU A 397 15.21 -7.49 -27.01
C GLU A 397 15.46 -8.88 -27.58
N ARG A 398 15.84 -9.85 -26.74
CA ARG A 398 16.23 -11.21 -27.19
C ARG A 398 15.23 -12.30 -26.86
N GLY A 399 14.14 -11.95 -26.18
CA GLY A 399 13.16 -12.90 -25.64
C GLY A 399 13.67 -13.58 -24.36
N LEU A 400 12.75 -14.05 -23.52
CA LEU A 400 13.07 -14.79 -22.30
C LEU A 400 13.96 -16.00 -22.64
N ALA A 401 15.24 -15.93 -22.24
CA ALA A 401 16.07 -17.11 -22.12
C ALA A 401 15.32 -18.14 -21.24
N GLN A 402 15.35 -19.41 -21.63
CA GLN A 402 14.61 -20.51 -21.01
C GLN A 402 15.05 -20.84 -19.56
N SER A 403 15.88 -20.01 -18.94
CA SER A 403 16.50 -20.26 -17.64
C SER A 403 15.58 -19.85 -16.49
N ARG A 404 15.25 -20.83 -15.64
CA ARG A 404 14.78 -20.58 -14.27
C ARG A 404 15.91 -19.94 -13.48
N VAL A 405 15.59 -18.96 -12.65
CA VAL A 405 16.59 -18.29 -11.80
C VAL A 405 16.52 -18.92 -10.41
N GLU A 406 17.59 -19.62 -10.03
CA GLU A 406 17.67 -20.31 -8.72
C GLU A 406 18.82 -19.78 -7.85
N SER A 407 19.85 -19.18 -8.48
CA SER A 407 21.07 -18.73 -7.80
C SER A 407 21.54 -17.34 -8.25
N ILE A 408 22.46 -16.73 -7.48
CA ILE A 408 23.09 -15.45 -7.83
C ILE A 408 23.79 -15.54 -9.19
N TYR A 409 24.43 -16.68 -9.48
CA TYR A 409 25.18 -16.86 -10.72
C TYR A 409 24.29 -16.73 -11.95
N ASP A 410 23.05 -17.27 -11.89
CA ASP A 410 22.13 -17.22 -13.02
C ASP A 410 21.76 -15.75 -13.37
N ILE A 411 21.61 -14.90 -12.33
CA ILE A 411 21.38 -13.46 -12.49
C ILE A 411 22.64 -12.76 -13.04
N TYR A 412 23.82 -13.09 -12.49
CA TYR A 412 25.10 -12.56 -12.95
C TYR A 412 25.36 -12.88 -14.43
N GLU A 413 25.09 -14.12 -14.84
CA GLU A 413 25.29 -14.57 -16.22
C GLU A 413 24.43 -13.75 -17.20
N LEU A 414 23.16 -13.51 -16.86
CA LEU A 414 22.26 -12.67 -17.66
C LEU A 414 22.76 -11.23 -17.74
N TYR A 415 23.18 -10.67 -16.60
CA TYR A 415 23.71 -9.31 -16.55
C TYR A 415 24.99 -9.14 -17.38
N ALA A 416 25.91 -10.10 -17.29
CA ALA A 416 27.18 -10.04 -18.00
C ALA A 416 27.01 -10.29 -19.51
N LYS A 417 26.04 -11.12 -19.91
CA LYS A 417 25.62 -11.27 -21.32
C LYS A 417 25.04 -9.97 -21.89
N TYR A 418 24.31 -9.18 -21.09
CA TYR A 418 23.82 -7.86 -21.49
C TYR A 418 24.95 -6.85 -21.71
N GLN A 419 25.91 -6.78 -20.78
CA GLN A 419 27.06 -5.87 -20.87
C GLN A 419 28.04 -6.21 -22.02
N GLY A 420 27.88 -7.38 -22.66
CA GLY A 420 28.74 -7.82 -23.76
C GLY A 420 30.17 -8.16 -23.32
N HIS A 421 30.38 -8.50 -22.04
CA HIS A 421 31.71 -8.89 -21.55
C HIS A 421 32.19 -10.17 -22.25
N GLY A 422 33.39 -10.12 -22.86
CA GLY A 422 33.97 -11.23 -23.62
C GLY A 422 34.51 -12.40 -22.77
N LYS A 423 34.63 -12.23 -21.45
CA LYS A 423 35.02 -13.29 -20.49
C LYS A 423 34.08 -13.24 -19.28
N LEU A 424 33.52 -14.39 -18.94
CA LEU A 424 32.60 -14.59 -17.81
C LEU A 424 33.32 -15.39 -16.72
N PHE A 425 32.97 -15.17 -15.46
CA PHE A 425 33.32 -16.17 -14.44
C PHE A 425 32.63 -17.50 -14.78
N GLU A 426 33.36 -18.60 -14.66
CA GLU A 426 32.74 -19.92 -14.56
C GLU A 426 31.97 -20.02 -13.23
N ARG A 427 30.88 -20.80 -13.22
CA ARG A 427 29.98 -20.92 -12.06
C ARG A 427 30.71 -21.29 -10.76
N SER A 428 31.60 -22.28 -10.82
CA SER A 428 32.41 -22.71 -9.67
C SER A 428 33.29 -21.58 -9.15
N THR A 429 34.01 -20.88 -10.04
CA THR A 429 34.91 -19.78 -9.69
C THR A 429 34.14 -18.58 -9.13
N PHE A 430 32.98 -18.25 -9.70
CA PHE A 430 32.11 -17.20 -9.20
C PHE A 430 31.64 -17.50 -7.77
N ASP A 431 31.08 -18.69 -7.55
CA ASP A 431 30.54 -19.05 -6.24
C ASP A 431 31.66 -19.09 -5.19
N LEU A 432 32.85 -19.61 -5.53
CA LEU A 432 34.01 -19.62 -4.63
C LEU A 432 34.48 -18.19 -4.30
N ALA A 433 34.50 -17.29 -5.28
CA ALA A 433 34.86 -15.88 -5.06
C ALA A 433 33.86 -15.17 -4.13
N VAL A 434 32.57 -15.48 -4.24
CA VAL A 434 31.54 -14.97 -3.32
C VAL A 434 31.71 -15.57 -1.93
N VAL A 435 31.88 -16.91 -1.82
CA VAL A 435 32.02 -17.62 -0.53
C VAL A 435 33.24 -17.10 0.25
N CYS A 436 34.37 -16.84 -0.41
CA CYS A 436 35.58 -16.35 0.23
C CYS A 436 35.62 -14.82 0.44
N GLY A 437 34.56 -14.09 0.06
CA GLY A 437 34.49 -12.64 0.20
C GLY A 437 35.49 -11.89 -0.69
N ASN A 438 35.88 -12.50 -1.81
CA ASN A 438 36.62 -11.85 -2.89
C ASN A 438 35.69 -11.06 -3.81
N LEU A 439 34.42 -11.47 -3.90
CA LEU A 439 33.41 -10.83 -4.72
C LEU A 439 32.19 -10.46 -3.88
N SER A 440 31.97 -9.16 -3.67
CA SER A 440 30.74 -8.65 -3.09
C SER A 440 29.70 -8.48 -4.20
N VAL A 441 28.48 -8.98 -4.00
CA VAL A 441 27.41 -8.89 -5.00
C VAL A 441 26.32 -7.95 -4.51
N ILE A 442 26.00 -6.95 -5.32
CA ILE A 442 24.92 -5.99 -5.05
C ILE A 442 23.85 -6.19 -6.12
N ILE A 443 22.63 -6.53 -5.71
CA ILE A 443 21.47 -6.68 -6.59
C ILE A 443 20.49 -5.54 -6.27
N ASP A 444 20.37 -4.59 -7.19
CA ASP A 444 19.42 -3.49 -7.10
C ASP A 444 18.13 -3.84 -7.86
N GLY A 445 17.01 -3.94 -7.13
CA GLY A 445 15.67 -4.21 -7.69
C GLY A 445 15.26 -5.69 -7.67
N LEU A 446 15.27 -6.34 -6.51
CA LEU A 446 14.78 -7.72 -6.37
C LEU A 446 13.30 -7.86 -6.78
N ASP A 447 12.47 -6.87 -6.44
CA ASP A 447 11.06 -6.80 -6.86
C ASP A 447 10.91 -6.72 -8.38
N GLU A 448 11.81 -5.99 -9.05
CA GLU A 448 11.83 -5.87 -10.51
C GLU A 448 12.21 -7.21 -11.16
N LEU A 449 13.14 -7.98 -10.57
CA LEU A 449 13.45 -9.34 -11.01
C LEU A 449 12.26 -10.30 -10.80
N THR A 450 11.55 -10.20 -9.67
CA THR A 450 10.33 -10.99 -9.45
C THR A 450 9.26 -10.70 -10.48
N SER A 451 9.06 -9.43 -10.82
CA SER A 451 8.10 -9.03 -11.85
C SER A 451 8.52 -9.49 -13.25
N LEU A 452 9.84 -9.54 -13.52
CA LEU A 452 10.37 -9.90 -14.83
C LEU A 452 10.27 -11.41 -15.11
N PHE A 453 10.59 -12.25 -14.12
CA PHE A 453 10.65 -13.71 -14.29
C PHE A 453 9.38 -14.44 -13.81
N GLN A 454 8.51 -13.78 -13.05
CA GLN A 454 7.24 -14.33 -12.56
C GLN A 454 7.42 -15.73 -11.94
N GLU A 455 6.68 -16.75 -12.41
CA GLU A 455 6.76 -18.14 -11.91
C GLU A 455 8.14 -18.79 -12.07
N ARG A 456 9.05 -18.21 -12.88
CA ARG A 456 10.41 -18.74 -13.10
C ARG A 456 11.42 -18.23 -12.07
N PHE A 457 11.01 -17.36 -11.15
CA PHE A 457 11.86 -16.90 -10.06
C PHE A 457 11.18 -17.12 -8.71
N ASP A 458 11.67 -18.14 -8.01
CA ASP A 458 11.25 -18.43 -6.65
C ASP A 458 12.20 -17.69 -5.69
N VAL A 459 11.68 -16.62 -5.07
CA VAL A 459 12.46 -15.81 -4.13
C VAL A 459 12.87 -16.62 -2.90
N GLY A 460 12.00 -17.52 -2.42
CA GLY A 460 12.30 -18.35 -1.26
C GLY A 460 13.49 -19.26 -1.52
N ALA A 461 13.44 -20.00 -2.64
CA ALA A 461 14.55 -20.86 -3.06
C ALA A 461 15.84 -20.06 -3.34
N PHE A 462 15.72 -18.87 -3.95
CA PHE A 462 16.85 -17.98 -4.19
C PHE A 462 17.51 -17.53 -2.88
N LEU A 463 16.75 -17.06 -1.89
CA LEU A 463 17.28 -16.64 -0.59
C LEU A 463 17.86 -17.82 0.22
N GLU A 464 17.30 -19.02 0.09
CA GLU A 464 17.89 -20.25 0.64
C GLU A 464 19.25 -20.57 0.02
N SER A 465 19.42 -20.33 -1.29
CA SER A 465 20.72 -20.49 -1.97
C SER A 465 21.78 -19.56 -1.39
N LEU A 466 21.43 -18.31 -1.03
CA LEU A 466 22.33 -17.35 -0.39
C LEU A 466 22.80 -17.85 0.97
N LYS A 467 21.87 -18.39 1.76
CA LYS A 467 22.17 -18.99 3.06
C LYS A 467 23.13 -20.16 2.90
N HIS A 468 22.90 -21.03 1.93
CA HIS A 468 23.78 -22.19 1.68
C HIS A 468 25.21 -21.76 1.29
N LEU A 469 25.36 -20.70 0.48
CA LEU A 469 26.67 -20.12 0.18
C LEU A 469 27.33 -19.54 1.44
N HIS A 470 26.58 -18.80 2.26
CA HIS A 470 27.11 -18.22 3.50
C HIS A 470 27.54 -19.27 4.53
N ASP A 471 26.78 -20.36 4.70
CA ASP A 471 27.03 -21.45 5.65
C ASP A 471 28.40 -22.16 5.44
N GLN A 472 29.09 -21.92 4.32
CA GLN A 472 30.38 -22.55 4.02
C GLN A 472 31.58 -21.91 4.72
N LEU A 473 31.69 -20.57 4.71
CA LEU A 473 32.81 -19.83 5.33
C LEU A 473 32.37 -18.60 6.15
N GLY A 474 31.12 -18.15 6.01
CA GLY A 474 30.61 -16.96 6.71
C GLY A 474 31.15 -15.62 6.21
N SER A 475 31.75 -15.60 5.02
CA SER A 475 32.38 -14.41 4.43
C SER A 475 31.69 -13.89 3.17
N SER A 476 30.52 -14.43 2.83
CA SER A 476 29.75 -13.96 1.68
C SER A 476 29.13 -12.59 1.96
N ASN A 477 29.39 -11.63 1.07
CA ASN A 477 28.91 -10.25 1.21
C ASN A 477 27.91 -9.96 0.08
N VAL A 478 26.63 -10.06 0.40
CA VAL A 478 25.53 -9.85 -0.55
C VAL A 478 24.63 -8.71 -0.06
N LEU A 479 24.37 -7.74 -0.93
CA LEU A 479 23.42 -6.65 -0.71
C LEU A 479 22.26 -6.77 -1.69
N LEU A 480 21.04 -6.75 -1.19
CA LEU A 480 19.81 -6.82 -1.98
C LEU A 480 18.99 -5.57 -1.70
N THR A 481 18.30 -5.05 -2.72
CA THR A 481 17.28 -4.00 -2.52
C THR A 481 15.91 -4.47 -2.99
N THR A 482 14.86 -4.02 -2.31
CA THR A 482 13.48 -4.25 -2.73
C THR A 482 12.57 -3.09 -2.36
N ARG A 483 11.49 -2.92 -3.12
CA ARG A 483 10.37 -2.02 -2.76
C ARG A 483 9.32 -2.68 -1.88
N ASN A 484 9.20 -3.99 -1.97
CA ASN A 484 8.04 -4.71 -1.47
C ASN A 484 8.30 -5.26 -0.07
N HIS A 485 7.51 -4.80 0.91
CA HIS A 485 7.52 -5.35 2.26
C HIS A 485 7.02 -6.80 2.30
N VAL A 486 6.14 -7.20 1.38
CA VAL A 486 5.54 -8.55 1.33
C VAL A 486 6.59 -9.64 1.10
N ILE A 487 7.57 -9.40 0.22
CA ILE A 487 8.71 -10.33 0.00
C ILE A 487 9.47 -10.57 1.32
N ALA A 488 9.53 -9.55 2.17
CA ALA A 488 10.24 -9.59 3.44
C ALA A 488 9.39 -10.12 4.61
N ASP A 489 8.06 -10.07 4.51
CA ASP A 489 7.14 -10.44 5.60
C ASP A 489 6.66 -11.91 5.50
N ASP A 490 6.50 -12.47 4.29
CA ASP A 490 6.09 -13.87 4.09
C ASP A 490 7.23 -14.88 4.33
N ILE A 491 8.48 -14.43 4.15
CA ILE A 491 9.67 -15.25 4.29
C ILE A 491 10.26 -15.02 5.68
N ARG A 492 10.53 -16.09 6.45
CA ARG A 492 11.22 -15.99 7.75
C ARG A 492 12.68 -15.59 7.57
N LEU A 493 12.95 -14.32 7.35
CA LEU A 493 14.30 -13.77 7.09
C LEU A 493 15.28 -14.10 8.22
N GLU A 494 14.82 -14.16 9.48
CA GLU A 494 15.65 -14.53 10.64
C GLU A 494 16.13 -15.98 10.54
N SER A 495 15.30 -16.87 9.98
CA SER A 495 15.66 -18.26 9.75
C SER A 495 16.73 -18.40 8.67
N LEU A 496 16.77 -17.46 7.71
CA LEU A 496 17.73 -17.41 6.62
C LEU A 496 19.01 -16.64 6.99
N ALA A 497 19.06 -16.01 8.17
CA ALA A 497 20.14 -15.12 8.60
C ALA A 497 20.30 -13.90 7.67
N ILE A 498 19.20 -13.34 7.19
CA ILE A 498 19.17 -12.12 6.38
C ILE A 498 18.82 -10.94 7.29
N GLU A 499 19.59 -9.86 7.23
CA GLU A 499 19.35 -8.66 8.01
C GLU A 499 18.57 -7.64 7.19
N ARG A 500 17.42 -7.21 7.70
CA ARG A 500 16.53 -6.26 7.04
C ARG A 500 16.82 -4.85 7.54
N TYR A 501 17.03 -3.95 6.59
CA TYR A 501 17.16 -2.52 6.82
C TYR A 501 16.05 -1.77 6.11
N GLU A 502 15.54 -0.72 6.73
CA GLU A 502 14.58 0.20 6.15
C GLU A 502 15.27 1.53 5.85
N LEU A 503 15.30 1.91 4.57
CA LEU A 503 15.91 3.18 4.17
C LEU A 503 14.91 4.31 4.41
N LEU A 504 15.32 5.26 5.22
CA LEU A 504 14.50 6.40 5.57
C LEU A 504 14.78 7.55 4.60
N GLY A 505 13.75 8.33 4.32
CA GLY A 505 13.85 9.53 3.48
C GLY A 505 14.63 10.64 4.17
N PHE A 506 14.61 11.84 3.59
CA PHE A 506 15.24 13.00 4.20
C PHE A 506 14.39 13.55 5.35
N ASP A 507 15.02 13.89 6.45
CA ASP A 507 14.46 14.90 7.34
C ASP A 507 14.74 16.30 6.79
N THR A 508 14.24 17.33 7.46
CA THR A 508 14.42 18.73 7.02
C THR A 508 15.91 19.12 6.92
N GLU A 509 16.77 18.55 7.78
CA GLU A 509 18.21 18.86 7.81
C GLU A 509 18.96 18.13 6.69
N SER A 510 18.74 16.82 6.51
CA SER A 510 19.33 16.05 5.40
C SER A 510 18.86 16.59 4.05
N CYS A 511 17.60 17.03 3.94
CA CYS A 511 17.06 17.66 2.73
C CYS A 511 17.80 18.96 2.42
N ARG A 512 17.98 19.84 3.43
CA ARG A 512 18.74 21.09 3.25
C ARG A 512 20.19 20.82 2.85
N SER A 513 20.80 19.79 3.43
CA SER A 513 22.16 19.35 3.08
C SER A 513 22.26 18.89 1.62
N TYR A 514 21.27 18.15 1.13
CA TYR A 514 21.16 17.76 -0.28
C TYR A 514 21.05 18.97 -1.21
N VAL A 515 20.12 19.88 -0.92
CA VAL A 515 19.89 21.09 -1.72
C VAL A 515 21.15 21.96 -1.77
N ASN A 516 21.79 22.20 -0.61
CA ASN A 516 23.02 22.98 -0.53
C ASN A 516 24.17 22.37 -1.33
N ARG A 517 24.32 21.04 -1.29
CA ARG A 517 25.38 20.35 -2.04
C ARG A 517 25.18 20.48 -3.54
N ARG A 518 23.95 20.30 -4.00
CA ARG A 518 23.61 20.41 -5.42
C ARG A 518 23.78 21.84 -5.95
N LEU A 519 23.38 22.83 -5.15
CA LEU A 519 23.44 24.24 -5.54
C LEU A 519 24.80 24.91 -5.25
N ALA A 520 25.79 24.16 -4.74
CA ALA A 520 27.08 24.71 -4.30
C ALA A 520 27.87 25.43 -5.42
N SER A 521 27.63 25.06 -6.69
CA SER A 521 28.28 25.65 -7.86
C SER A 521 27.72 27.02 -8.27
N TYR A 522 26.58 27.44 -7.72
CA TYR A 522 25.90 28.68 -8.11
C TYR A 522 26.21 29.84 -7.16
N THR A 523 26.30 31.06 -7.70
CA THR A 523 26.62 32.28 -6.92
C THR A 523 25.53 32.69 -5.93
N SER A 524 24.27 32.30 -6.16
CA SER A 524 23.09 32.60 -5.33
C SER A 524 22.62 31.38 -4.49
N ALA A 525 23.50 30.41 -4.24
CA ALA A 525 23.18 29.11 -3.63
C ALA A 525 22.29 29.19 -2.38
N GLU A 526 22.58 30.10 -1.44
CA GLU A 526 21.85 30.20 -0.18
C GLU A 526 20.41 30.72 -0.36
N SER A 527 20.22 31.72 -1.21
CA SER A 527 18.89 32.25 -1.54
C SER A 527 18.03 31.22 -2.28
N MET A 528 18.64 30.46 -3.20
CA MET A 528 17.97 29.37 -3.90
C MET A 528 17.60 28.23 -2.95
N ALA A 529 18.51 27.85 -2.05
CA ALA A 529 18.23 26.82 -1.06
C ALA A 529 17.06 27.21 -0.15
N GLU A 530 16.96 28.47 0.29
CA GLU A 530 15.79 28.97 1.03
C GLU A 530 14.50 28.91 0.20
N LYS A 531 14.55 29.28 -1.09
CA LYS A 531 13.39 29.15 -1.98
C LYS A 531 12.94 27.69 -2.08
N VAL A 532 13.85 26.75 -2.37
CA VAL A 532 13.55 25.31 -2.47
C VAL A 532 12.99 24.78 -1.15
N MET A 533 13.61 25.09 -0.01
CA MET A 533 13.11 24.63 1.29
C MET A 533 11.74 25.23 1.63
N SER A 534 11.49 26.49 1.27
CA SER A 534 10.17 27.12 1.45
C SER A 534 9.09 26.49 0.55
N GLN A 535 9.45 26.03 -0.65
CA GLN A 535 8.56 25.30 -1.54
C GLN A 535 8.25 23.91 -0.97
N ILE A 536 9.27 23.16 -0.54
CA ILE A 536 9.10 21.84 0.10
C ILE A 536 8.31 21.95 1.42
N ALA A 537 8.39 23.09 2.12
CA ALA A 537 7.54 23.36 3.28
C ALA A 537 6.05 23.49 2.93
N LYS A 538 5.72 24.02 1.75
CA LYS A 538 4.34 24.17 1.26
C LYS A 538 3.79 22.88 0.65
N ILE A 539 4.65 21.97 0.21
CA ILE A 539 4.25 20.70 -0.40
C ILE A 539 3.66 19.77 0.66
N ARG A 540 2.46 19.25 0.37
CA ARG A 540 1.69 18.36 1.25
C ARG A 540 2.22 16.91 1.28
N ILE A 541 3.19 16.58 0.42
CA ILE A 541 3.80 15.25 0.26
C ILE A 541 4.84 14.98 1.36
N ARG A 542 4.37 14.76 2.59
CA ARG A 542 5.18 14.31 3.73
C ARG A 542 4.59 13.03 4.30
N ASP A 543 5.45 12.14 4.80
CA ASP A 543 4.98 10.99 5.57
C ASP A 543 4.46 11.43 6.96
N ASP A 544 3.87 10.51 7.72
CA ASP A 544 3.29 10.78 9.04
C ASP A 544 4.34 11.26 10.07
N GLU A 545 5.64 11.03 9.80
CA GLU A 545 6.78 11.51 10.60
C GLU A 545 7.35 12.85 10.08
N GLY A 546 6.75 13.44 9.05
CA GLY A 546 7.17 14.70 8.45
C GLY A 546 8.38 14.61 7.53
N ARG A 547 8.82 13.40 7.16
CA ARG A 547 9.97 13.17 6.28
C ARG A 547 9.63 13.44 4.82
N ILE A 548 10.66 13.83 4.09
CA ILE A 548 10.64 14.27 2.70
C ILE A 548 11.23 13.15 1.83
N ILE A 549 10.55 12.82 0.74
CA ILE A 549 11.08 11.89 -0.25
C ILE A 549 12.29 12.56 -0.94
N PRO A 550 13.46 11.90 -1.06
CA PRO A 550 14.60 12.45 -1.80
C PRO A 550 14.27 12.90 -3.23
N PHE A 551 13.40 12.15 -3.93
CA PHE A 551 12.92 12.52 -5.26
C PHE A 551 12.16 13.86 -5.30
N LEU A 552 11.42 14.21 -4.23
CA LEU A 552 10.73 15.49 -4.14
C LEU A 552 11.73 16.65 -4.06
N ALA A 553 12.78 16.47 -3.25
CA ALA A 553 13.85 17.45 -3.12
C ALA A 553 14.60 17.63 -4.45
N ASP A 554 14.80 16.53 -5.19
CA ASP A 554 15.41 16.55 -6.52
C ASP A 554 14.60 17.35 -7.54
N ILE A 555 13.29 17.07 -7.68
CA ILE A 555 12.41 17.83 -8.58
C ILE A 555 12.38 19.30 -8.18
N SER A 556 12.16 19.60 -6.90
CA SER A 556 12.03 20.99 -6.42
C SER A 556 13.30 21.80 -6.65
N THR A 557 14.47 21.16 -6.49
CA THR A 557 15.76 21.82 -6.77
C THR A 557 15.92 22.05 -8.26
N THR A 558 15.55 21.07 -9.10
CA THR A 558 15.62 21.18 -10.57
C THR A 558 14.76 22.34 -11.09
N VAL A 559 13.53 22.51 -10.56
CA VAL A 559 12.64 23.62 -10.92
C VAL A 559 13.30 24.98 -10.66
N VAL A 560 13.94 25.16 -9.50
CA VAL A 560 14.63 26.42 -9.16
C VAL A 560 15.91 26.61 -9.98
N GLU A 561 16.62 25.53 -10.34
CA GLU A 561 17.76 25.59 -11.25
C GLU A 561 17.35 26.07 -12.66
N ASP A 562 16.21 25.59 -13.17
CA ASP A 562 15.69 25.94 -14.49
C ASP A 562 15.14 27.39 -14.53
N GLU A 563 14.43 27.84 -13.49
CA GLU A 563 13.98 29.25 -13.37
C GLU A 563 15.14 30.25 -13.52
N LEU A 564 16.32 29.90 -12.97
CA LEU A 564 17.50 30.76 -13.01
C LEU A 564 18.20 30.74 -14.38
N ARG A 565 18.15 29.60 -15.09
CA ARG A 565 18.67 29.50 -16.47
C ARG A 565 17.82 30.31 -17.44
N ASP A 566 16.51 30.37 -17.22
CA ASP A 566 15.56 31.09 -18.07
C ASP A 566 15.35 32.56 -17.66
N GLY A 567 15.96 33.00 -16.55
CA GLY A 567 15.91 34.40 -16.10
C GLY A 567 14.52 34.87 -15.66
N ARG A 568 13.60 33.95 -15.34
CA ARG A 568 12.25 34.28 -14.86
C ARG A 568 12.30 34.50 -13.34
N THR A 569 11.91 35.68 -12.90
CA THR A 569 11.68 35.99 -11.49
C THR A 569 10.19 36.07 -11.22
N ASP A 570 9.71 35.16 -10.38
CA ASP A 570 8.53 35.29 -9.50
C ASP A 570 7.23 34.54 -9.83
N ASP A 571 7.12 33.79 -10.93
CA ASP A 571 5.99 32.85 -11.12
C ASP A 571 6.46 31.41 -11.41
N LEU A 572 5.96 30.49 -10.57
CA LEU A 572 6.15 29.03 -10.60
C LEU A 572 5.44 28.43 -11.82
N ASP A 573 5.98 28.59 -13.03
CA ASP A 573 5.60 27.76 -14.16
C ASP A 573 6.49 26.51 -14.17
N VAL A 574 6.04 25.46 -13.48
CA VAL A 574 6.72 24.15 -13.45
C VAL A 574 6.55 23.49 -14.83
N SER A 575 7.47 23.77 -15.75
CA SER A 575 7.42 23.41 -17.17
C SER A 575 6.20 24.00 -17.91
N ASP A 576 6.39 24.45 -19.14
CA ASP A 576 5.26 24.87 -20.00
C ASP A 576 4.27 23.71 -20.31
N ASP A 577 4.54 22.48 -19.82
CA ASP A 577 3.73 21.28 -20.03
C ASP A 577 2.66 21.14 -18.92
N LEU A 578 1.43 21.56 -19.24
CA LEU A 578 0.24 21.28 -18.44
C LEU A 578 0.12 19.78 -18.14
N THR A 579 -0.36 19.44 -16.95
CA THR A 579 -0.72 18.05 -16.63
C THR A 579 -1.76 17.51 -17.62
N PRO A 580 -1.69 16.21 -18.00
CA PRO A 580 -2.57 15.62 -19.01
C PRO A 580 -4.01 15.37 -18.51
N TYR A 581 -4.34 15.84 -17.30
CA TYR A 581 -5.64 15.71 -16.65
C TYR A 581 -6.01 17.04 -15.96
N PRO A 582 -7.32 17.34 -15.77
CA PRO A 582 -7.74 18.58 -15.13
C PRO A 582 -7.20 18.70 -13.69
N SER A 583 -6.41 19.74 -13.44
CA SER A 583 -5.79 20.02 -12.14
C SER A 583 -5.59 21.53 -11.94
N ASN A 584 -5.09 21.94 -10.77
CA ASN A 584 -4.72 23.33 -10.54
C ASN A 584 -3.39 23.70 -11.22
N ASN A 585 -2.67 22.72 -11.77
CA ASN A 585 -1.29 22.82 -12.26
C ASN A 585 -0.38 23.51 -11.23
N ASP A 586 -0.56 23.13 -9.96
CA ASP A 586 0.35 23.55 -8.91
C ASP A 586 1.56 22.61 -8.81
N LEU A 587 2.55 22.99 -7.99
CA LEU A 587 3.75 22.18 -7.81
C LEU A 587 3.41 20.72 -7.40
N THR A 588 2.37 20.51 -6.59
CA THR A 588 1.94 19.16 -6.19
C THR A 588 1.46 18.36 -7.40
N ASP A 589 0.65 18.97 -8.26
CA ASP A 589 0.16 18.37 -9.51
C ASP A 589 1.31 17.89 -10.41
N HIS A 590 2.30 18.75 -10.62
CA HIS A 590 3.46 18.42 -11.45
C HIS A 590 4.37 17.36 -10.82
N ILE A 591 4.48 17.31 -9.49
CA ILE A 591 5.22 16.25 -8.80
C ILE A 591 4.51 14.90 -8.97
N ILE A 592 3.20 14.85 -8.70
CA ILE A 592 2.42 13.61 -8.86
C ILE A 592 2.52 13.14 -10.31
N TYR A 593 2.35 14.03 -11.27
CA TYR A 593 2.53 13.71 -12.69
C TYR A 593 3.95 13.20 -12.99
N SER A 594 5.00 13.82 -12.46
CA SER A 594 6.39 13.39 -12.63
C SER A 594 6.65 11.99 -12.05
N VAL A 595 6.06 11.68 -10.90
CA VAL A 595 6.10 10.34 -10.30
C VAL A 595 5.45 9.32 -11.24
N LEU A 596 4.24 9.61 -11.75
CA LEU A 596 3.51 8.73 -12.65
C LEU A 596 4.26 8.50 -13.98
N ARG A 597 4.76 9.57 -14.60
CA ARG A 597 5.54 9.53 -15.85
C ARG A 597 6.82 8.70 -15.68
N ARG A 598 7.51 8.86 -14.56
CA ARG A 598 8.71 8.08 -14.22
C ARG A 598 8.37 6.59 -14.08
N GLU A 599 7.34 6.24 -13.33
CA GLU A 599 6.95 4.83 -13.13
C GLU A 599 6.42 4.19 -14.42
N LYS A 600 5.71 4.96 -15.25
CA LYS A 600 5.30 4.51 -16.60
C LYS A 600 6.50 4.12 -17.45
N THR A 601 7.55 4.94 -17.44
CA THR A 601 8.79 4.69 -18.19
C THR A 601 9.55 3.49 -17.63
N ARG A 602 9.67 3.40 -16.30
CA ARG A 602 10.44 2.34 -15.63
C ARG A 602 9.78 0.96 -15.74
N HIS A 603 8.47 0.90 -15.52
CA HIS A 603 7.72 -0.36 -15.51
C HIS A 603 7.05 -0.70 -16.84
N GLU A 604 7.16 0.18 -17.84
CA GLU A 604 6.46 0.06 -19.13
C GLU A 604 4.96 -0.12 -18.89
N VAL A 605 4.38 0.81 -18.13
CA VAL A 605 2.93 0.81 -17.88
C VAL A 605 2.22 1.19 -19.18
N GLU A 606 1.35 0.30 -19.66
CA GLU A 606 0.71 0.37 -20.98
C GLU A 606 -0.56 1.23 -21.00
N ILE A 607 -0.73 2.11 -20.00
CA ILE A 607 -1.87 3.01 -19.88
C ILE A 607 -1.40 4.46 -19.65
N PRO A 608 -2.12 5.47 -20.17
CA PRO A 608 -1.85 6.88 -19.92
C PRO A 608 -1.91 7.24 -18.44
N GLU A 609 -1.13 8.26 -18.05
CA GLU A 609 -1.04 8.78 -16.69
C GLU A 609 -2.41 9.29 -16.20
N ALA A 610 -3.21 9.90 -17.09
CA ALA A 610 -4.56 10.35 -16.80
C ALA A 610 -5.51 9.19 -16.44
N GLU A 611 -5.39 8.04 -17.11
CA GLU A 611 -6.19 6.85 -16.80
C GLU A 611 -5.77 6.22 -15.46
N VAL A 612 -4.48 6.29 -15.11
CA VAL A 612 -3.99 5.87 -13.78
C VAL A 612 -4.60 6.73 -12.68
N VAL A 613 -4.57 8.06 -12.85
CA VAL A 613 -5.17 9.01 -11.89
C VAL A 613 -6.65 8.72 -11.75
N GLU A 614 -7.36 8.57 -12.86
CA GLU A 614 -8.78 8.24 -12.89
C GLU A 614 -9.10 6.97 -12.10
N LEU A 615 -8.43 5.87 -12.41
CA LEU A 615 -8.65 4.58 -11.75
C LEU A 615 -8.46 4.70 -10.23
N ILE A 616 -7.37 5.33 -9.79
CA ILE A 616 -7.07 5.46 -8.36
C ILE A 616 -8.07 6.42 -7.69
N SER A 617 -8.42 7.53 -8.34
CA SER A 617 -9.43 8.48 -7.85
C SER A 617 -10.79 7.83 -7.61
N GLU A 618 -11.24 6.96 -8.53
CA GLU A 618 -12.50 6.25 -8.32
C GLU A 618 -12.44 5.23 -7.18
N LEU A 619 -11.32 4.50 -7.06
CA LEU A 619 -11.11 3.58 -5.93
C LEU A 619 -11.12 4.32 -4.60
N VAL A 620 -10.52 5.52 -4.54
CA VAL A 620 -10.52 6.37 -3.35
C VAL A 620 -11.93 6.82 -3.00
N ILE A 621 -12.76 7.19 -3.97
CA ILE A 621 -14.13 7.62 -3.68
C ILE A 621 -15.00 6.48 -3.13
N ASP A 622 -14.80 5.26 -3.63
CA ASP A 622 -15.61 4.11 -3.25
C ASP A 622 -15.14 3.43 -1.95
N PHE A 623 -13.83 3.41 -1.69
CA PHE A 623 -13.22 2.68 -0.56
C PHE A 623 -12.44 3.56 0.43
N GLY A 624 -12.08 4.79 0.06
CA GLY A 624 -11.27 5.70 0.87
C GLY A 624 -9.77 5.45 0.71
N LYS A 625 -9.00 5.71 1.78
CA LYS A 625 -7.52 5.62 1.78
C LYS A 625 -6.99 4.20 1.49
N ARG A 626 -7.79 3.16 1.75
CA ARG A 626 -7.40 1.74 1.63
C ARG A 626 -8.48 0.95 0.91
N TRP A 627 -8.08 0.10 -0.03
CA TRP A 627 -8.99 -0.76 -0.79
C TRP A 627 -8.39 -2.16 -1.02
N PRO A 628 -9.23 -3.18 -1.24
CA PRO A 628 -8.75 -4.51 -1.61
C PRO A 628 -8.10 -4.52 -2.99
N ALA A 629 -6.97 -5.21 -3.15
CA ALA A 629 -6.28 -5.36 -4.43
C ALA A 629 -7.17 -6.01 -5.51
N SER A 630 -8.07 -6.92 -5.09
CA SER A 630 -9.07 -7.54 -5.96
C SER A 630 -10.00 -6.52 -6.62
N GLN A 631 -10.39 -5.45 -5.92
CA GLN A 631 -11.28 -4.42 -6.46
C GLN A 631 -10.60 -3.58 -7.53
N MET A 632 -9.30 -3.29 -7.37
CA MET A 632 -8.52 -2.65 -8.43
C MET A 632 -8.39 -3.56 -9.65
N PHE A 633 -8.14 -4.85 -9.43
CA PHE A 633 -8.05 -5.84 -10.51
C PHE A 633 -9.37 -5.99 -11.27
N GLU A 634 -10.51 -6.06 -10.58
CA GLU A 634 -11.84 -6.17 -11.20
C GLU A 634 -12.11 -5.00 -12.17
N ARG A 635 -11.79 -3.75 -11.77
CA ARG A 635 -11.92 -2.58 -12.65
C ARG A 635 -11.00 -2.65 -13.86
N LEU A 636 -9.73 -2.99 -13.64
CA LEU A 636 -8.77 -3.16 -14.71
C LEU A 636 -9.20 -4.28 -15.67
N ASN A 637 -9.81 -5.35 -15.16
CA ASN A 637 -10.29 -6.46 -15.97
C ASN A 637 -11.48 -6.06 -16.86
N ILE A 638 -12.35 -5.17 -16.38
CA ILE A 638 -13.44 -4.60 -17.19
C ILE A 638 -12.89 -3.74 -18.34
N LEU A 639 -11.81 -2.98 -18.11
CA LEU A 639 -11.27 -2.02 -19.07
C LEU A 639 -10.24 -2.61 -20.04
N TYR A 640 -9.39 -3.52 -19.58
CA TYR A 640 -8.22 -4.01 -20.32
C TYR A 640 -8.14 -5.54 -20.46
N GLU A 641 -9.12 -6.28 -19.92
CA GLU A 641 -9.28 -7.72 -20.06
C GLU A 641 -7.97 -8.49 -19.80
N ALA A 642 -7.43 -9.16 -20.82
CA ALA A 642 -6.22 -9.99 -20.73
C ALA A 642 -4.97 -9.25 -20.22
N ARG A 643 -4.92 -7.91 -20.32
CA ARG A 643 -3.78 -7.10 -19.84
C ARG A 643 -3.92 -6.69 -18.38
N ALA A 644 -5.08 -6.88 -17.76
CA ALA A 644 -5.38 -6.39 -16.41
C ALA A 644 -4.41 -6.90 -15.35
N SER A 645 -4.02 -8.18 -15.40
CA SER A 645 -3.08 -8.75 -14.43
C SER A 645 -1.69 -8.11 -14.49
N SER A 646 -1.19 -7.89 -15.71
CA SER A 646 0.10 -7.23 -15.94
C SER A 646 0.07 -5.77 -15.49
N ILE A 647 -1.01 -5.05 -15.80
CA ILE A 647 -1.17 -3.64 -15.40
C ILE A 647 -1.29 -3.54 -13.88
N ALA A 648 -2.10 -4.39 -13.24
CA ALA A 648 -2.29 -4.39 -11.79
C ALA A 648 -0.98 -4.61 -11.04
N SER A 649 -0.18 -5.60 -11.45
CA SER A 649 1.12 -5.86 -10.82
C SER A 649 2.09 -4.69 -11.00
N LYS A 650 2.09 -4.03 -12.16
CA LYS A 650 2.92 -2.84 -12.42
C LYS A 650 2.45 -1.62 -11.59
N LEU A 651 1.15 -1.41 -11.44
CA LEU A 651 0.60 -0.29 -10.66
C LEU A 651 0.84 -0.44 -9.15
N GLN A 652 0.85 -1.67 -8.63
CA GLN A 652 1.18 -1.94 -7.22
C GLN A 652 2.61 -1.51 -6.84
N LEU A 653 3.53 -1.36 -7.81
CA LEU A 653 4.90 -0.90 -7.60
C LEU A 653 5.02 0.63 -7.49
N ASN A 654 3.93 1.36 -7.72
CA ASN A 654 3.89 2.81 -7.69
C ASN A 654 4.19 3.33 -6.27
N PRO A 655 5.13 4.28 -6.09
CA PRO A 655 5.53 4.77 -4.77
C PRO A 655 4.43 5.50 -3.99
N LEU A 656 3.36 5.96 -4.67
CA LEU A 656 2.18 6.56 -4.05
C LEU A 656 1.31 5.53 -3.32
N LEU A 657 1.52 4.23 -3.58
CA LEU A 657 0.76 3.12 -3.03
C LEU A 657 1.64 2.28 -2.07
N VAL A 658 0.98 1.64 -1.11
CA VAL A 658 1.58 0.67 -0.18
C VAL A 658 0.72 -0.58 -0.19
N VAL A 659 1.32 -1.72 -0.50
CA VAL A 659 0.63 -3.03 -0.44
C VAL A 659 0.79 -3.60 0.97
N LYS A 660 -0.32 -3.94 1.62
CA LYS A 660 -0.39 -4.55 2.97
C LYS A 660 -1.27 -5.81 2.91
N GLY A 661 -0.64 -6.96 2.72
CA GLY A 661 -1.36 -8.20 2.46
C GLY A 661 -2.18 -8.09 1.17
N ASP A 662 -3.48 -8.38 1.25
CA ASP A 662 -4.40 -8.30 0.12
C ASP A 662 -4.95 -6.88 -0.14
N ASP A 663 -4.57 -5.89 0.67
CA ASP A 663 -5.04 -4.52 0.54
C ASP A 663 -3.96 -3.57 0.00
N ILE A 664 -4.42 -2.51 -0.66
CA ILE A 664 -3.62 -1.39 -1.14
C ILE A 664 -4.04 -0.14 -0.37
N GLU A 665 -3.05 0.61 0.14
CA GLU A 665 -3.25 1.86 0.88
C GLU A 665 -2.50 3.01 0.20
N LEU A 666 -3.08 4.21 0.19
CA LEU A 666 -2.36 5.43 -0.18
C LEU A 666 -1.25 5.71 0.83
N ARG A 667 -0.03 5.92 0.35
CA ARG A 667 1.12 6.21 1.21
C ARG A 667 0.91 7.48 2.03
N TYR A 668 0.41 8.53 1.38
CA TYR A 668 0.25 9.85 2.00
C TYR A 668 -1.21 10.15 2.25
N SER A 669 -1.53 10.69 3.42
CA SER A 669 -2.90 11.02 3.84
C SER A 669 -3.58 12.06 2.94
N PHE A 670 -2.84 13.08 2.52
CA PHE A 670 -3.35 14.15 1.63
C PHE A 670 -3.76 13.63 0.24
N LEU A 671 -3.25 12.46 -0.20
CA LEU A 671 -3.58 11.93 -1.54
C LEU A 671 -5.06 11.62 -1.67
N SER A 672 -5.74 11.28 -0.56
CA SER A 672 -7.18 11.00 -0.58
C SER A 672 -7.93 12.23 -1.07
N SER A 673 -7.83 13.34 -0.33
CA SER A 673 -8.50 14.61 -0.66
C SER A 673 -8.07 15.16 -2.02
N TYR A 674 -6.77 15.06 -2.33
CA TYR A 674 -6.22 15.45 -3.62
C TYR A 674 -6.88 14.69 -4.80
N LEU A 675 -6.97 13.37 -4.72
CA LEU A 675 -7.57 12.53 -5.77
C LEU A 675 -9.08 12.72 -5.87
N GLU A 676 -9.78 13.05 -4.76
CA GLU A 676 -11.19 13.43 -4.81
C GLU A 676 -11.38 14.72 -5.62
N VAL A 677 -10.53 15.73 -5.39
CA VAL A 677 -10.56 17.00 -6.14
C VAL A 677 -10.30 16.76 -7.62
N LEU A 678 -9.31 15.96 -7.99
CA LEU A 678 -9.04 15.63 -9.40
C LEU A 678 -10.25 14.94 -10.07
N LEU A 679 -10.94 14.04 -9.37
CA LEU A 679 -12.16 13.40 -9.88
C LEU A 679 -13.29 14.42 -10.11
N MET A 680 -13.45 15.37 -9.18
CA MET A 680 -14.42 16.46 -9.30
C MET A 680 -14.10 17.37 -10.49
N LEU A 681 -12.83 17.76 -10.65
CA LEU A 681 -12.37 18.57 -11.78
C LEU A 681 -12.57 17.88 -13.12
N ARG A 682 -12.26 16.58 -13.20
CA ARG A 682 -12.53 15.74 -14.37
C ARG A 682 -14.03 15.76 -14.73
N GLY A 683 -14.88 15.47 -13.74
CA GLY A 683 -16.33 15.46 -13.91
C GLY A 683 -16.87 16.78 -14.46
N LEU A 684 -16.40 17.91 -13.90
CA LEU A 684 -16.73 19.25 -14.38
C LEU A 684 -16.28 19.47 -15.82
N MET A 685 -15.00 19.25 -16.11
CA MET A 685 -14.42 19.60 -17.42
C MET A 685 -14.91 18.72 -18.56
N HIS A 686 -15.21 17.44 -18.29
CA HIS A 686 -15.78 16.53 -19.28
C HIS A 686 -17.32 16.54 -19.31
N THR A 687 -17.97 17.29 -18.41
CA THR A 687 -19.44 17.25 -18.22
C THR A 687 -20.01 15.84 -17.99
N SER A 688 -19.18 14.96 -17.41
CA SER A 688 -19.53 13.58 -17.06
C SER A 688 -20.14 13.53 -15.66
N LEU A 689 -21.18 12.72 -15.51
CA LEU A 689 -21.93 12.52 -14.27
C LEU A 689 -22.00 11.03 -13.93
N GLU A 690 -20.84 10.39 -13.95
CA GLU A 690 -20.70 9.05 -13.43
C GLU A 690 -21.03 9.01 -11.93
N LYS A 691 -21.43 7.84 -11.43
CA LYS A 691 -21.84 7.68 -10.03
C LYS A 691 -20.73 8.08 -9.06
N SER A 692 -19.48 7.78 -9.39
CA SER A 692 -18.29 8.15 -8.63
C SER A 692 -18.13 9.68 -8.55
N THR A 693 -18.34 10.39 -9.66
CA THR A 693 -18.31 11.85 -9.73
C THR A 693 -19.43 12.50 -8.91
N ILE A 694 -20.67 12.00 -9.03
CA ILE A 694 -21.80 12.51 -8.22
C ILE A 694 -21.54 12.29 -6.74
N LEU A 695 -20.99 11.12 -6.38
CA LEU A 695 -20.60 10.81 -5.01
C LEU A 695 -19.52 11.77 -4.50
N ALA A 696 -18.50 12.07 -5.31
CA ALA A 696 -17.47 13.06 -4.98
C ALA A 696 -18.09 14.44 -4.69
N PHE A 697 -18.92 14.97 -5.59
CA PHE A 697 -19.60 16.25 -5.38
C PHE A 697 -20.52 16.25 -4.17
N SER A 698 -21.17 15.12 -3.86
CA SER A 698 -22.06 15.01 -2.70
C SER A 698 -21.34 15.11 -1.35
N ARG A 699 -20.05 14.75 -1.31
CA ARG A 699 -19.17 14.84 -0.13
C ARG A 699 -18.48 16.21 0.01
N LEU A 700 -18.60 17.07 -1.00
CA LEU A 700 -17.96 18.37 -1.04
C LEU A 700 -18.41 19.26 0.13
N ILE A 701 -17.43 19.69 0.93
CA ILE A 701 -17.59 20.70 1.98
C ILE A 701 -16.85 21.97 1.52
N PRO A 702 -17.57 23.06 1.18
CA PRO A 702 -16.97 24.24 0.55
C PRO A 702 -15.87 24.94 1.34
N ASP A 703 -15.86 24.81 2.67
CA ASP A 703 -14.88 25.49 3.56
C ASP A 703 -13.71 24.58 3.97
N ASN A 704 -13.70 23.32 3.52
CA ASN A 704 -12.56 22.42 3.71
C ASN A 704 -11.49 22.64 2.64
N GLU A 705 -10.39 21.91 2.76
CA GLU A 705 -9.24 21.96 1.85
C GLU A 705 -9.63 21.63 0.40
N GLU A 706 -10.49 20.63 0.19
CA GLU A 706 -10.99 20.27 -1.15
C GLU A 706 -11.82 21.40 -1.78
N GLY A 707 -12.60 22.09 -0.95
CA GLY A 707 -13.39 23.25 -1.33
C GLY A 707 -12.51 24.43 -1.76
N GLU A 708 -11.44 24.72 -1.03
CA GLU A 708 -10.48 25.77 -1.39
C GLU A 708 -9.69 25.45 -2.66
N ASP A 709 -9.31 24.18 -2.87
CA ASP A 709 -8.62 23.76 -4.10
C ASP A 709 -9.55 23.87 -5.33
N LEU A 710 -10.84 23.55 -5.20
CA LEU A 710 -11.84 23.82 -6.25
C LEU A 710 -12.05 25.32 -6.48
N LYS A 711 -12.11 26.13 -5.41
CA LYS A 711 -12.23 27.60 -5.54
C LYS A 711 -11.05 28.18 -6.30
N ARG A 712 -9.83 27.66 -6.08
CA ARG A 712 -8.63 28.05 -6.84
C ARG A 712 -8.80 27.74 -8.33
N PHE A 713 -9.22 26.52 -8.66
CA PHE A 713 -9.44 26.12 -10.06
C PHE A 713 -10.49 27.00 -10.74
N PHE A 714 -11.60 27.28 -10.05
CA PHE A 714 -12.71 28.09 -10.57
C PHE A 714 -12.29 29.53 -10.88
N ARG A 715 -11.41 30.12 -10.05
CA ARG A 715 -10.85 31.46 -10.30
C ARG A 715 -10.05 31.51 -11.60
N THR A 716 -9.26 30.48 -11.88
CA THR A 716 -8.40 30.42 -13.08
C THR A 716 -9.20 30.03 -14.34
N ASN A 717 -10.22 29.18 -14.21
CA ASN A 717 -10.95 28.57 -15.33
C ASN A 717 -12.43 28.99 -15.41
N LEU A 718 -12.76 30.23 -15.07
CA LEU A 718 -14.14 30.70 -14.87
C LEU A 718 -15.10 30.37 -16.03
N LEU A 719 -14.72 30.72 -17.27
CA LEU A 719 -15.57 30.50 -18.45
C LEU A 719 -15.84 29.01 -18.72
N GLY A 720 -14.85 28.15 -18.46
CA GLY A 720 -15.00 26.70 -18.61
C GLY A 720 -15.95 26.14 -17.55
N VAL A 721 -15.78 26.57 -16.30
CA VAL A 721 -16.62 26.16 -15.17
C VAL A 721 -18.07 26.61 -15.36
N GLU A 722 -18.32 27.85 -15.81
CA GLU A 722 -19.68 28.32 -16.07
C GLU A 722 -20.41 27.47 -17.11
N LYS A 723 -19.72 27.10 -18.20
CA LYS A 723 -20.27 26.19 -19.22
C LYS A 723 -20.53 24.80 -18.66
N ALA A 724 -19.61 24.27 -17.85
CA ALA A 724 -19.75 22.98 -17.19
C ALA A 724 -20.96 22.96 -16.24
N LEU A 725 -21.09 23.96 -15.37
CA LEU A 725 -22.21 24.08 -14.42
C LEU A 725 -23.56 24.21 -15.15
N ALA A 726 -23.63 25.00 -16.22
CA ALA A 726 -24.83 25.12 -17.06
C ALA A 726 -25.23 23.78 -17.73
N ALA A 727 -24.27 22.89 -17.99
CA ALA A 727 -24.53 21.57 -18.55
C ALA A 727 -24.86 20.50 -17.48
N ILE A 728 -24.24 20.60 -16.30
CA ILE A 728 -24.32 19.59 -15.24
C ILE A 728 -25.53 19.79 -14.33
N ILE A 729 -25.81 21.03 -13.92
CA ILE A 729 -26.88 21.34 -12.95
C ILE A 729 -28.26 20.85 -13.44
N PRO A 730 -28.66 21.04 -14.71
CA PRO A 730 -29.93 20.50 -15.19
C PRO A 730 -30.01 18.96 -15.11
N LYS A 731 -28.91 18.25 -15.41
CA LYS A 731 -28.85 16.79 -15.33
C LYS A 731 -28.97 16.30 -13.87
N LEU A 732 -28.21 16.91 -12.96
CA LEU A 732 -28.29 16.61 -11.52
C LEU A 732 -29.69 16.92 -10.96
N ARG A 733 -30.32 18.01 -11.43
CA ARG A 733 -31.67 18.38 -11.01
C ARG A 733 -32.68 17.29 -11.40
N ASP A 734 -32.58 16.77 -12.62
CA ASP A 734 -33.50 15.74 -13.10
C ASP A 734 -33.37 14.44 -12.29
N GLU A 735 -32.14 14.08 -11.87
CA GLU A 735 -31.90 12.97 -10.95
C GLU A 735 -32.41 13.25 -9.52
N ALA A 736 -32.17 14.46 -9.00
CA ALA A 736 -32.63 14.89 -7.68
C ALA A 736 -34.16 14.91 -7.55
N VAL A 737 -34.86 15.27 -8.62
CA VAL A 737 -36.33 15.40 -8.68
C VAL A 737 -37.04 14.07 -9.01
N SER A 738 -36.30 13.02 -9.37
CA SER A 738 -36.89 11.73 -9.73
C SER A 738 -37.67 11.10 -8.55
N GLU A 739 -39.01 11.04 -8.69
CA GLU A 739 -39.91 10.43 -7.70
C GLU A 739 -39.97 8.91 -7.93
N SER A 740 -39.13 8.14 -7.25
CA SER A 740 -39.25 6.67 -7.24
C SER A 740 -39.12 6.08 -5.83
N SER A 741 -39.81 4.96 -5.61
CA SER A 741 -40.07 4.37 -4.29
C SER A 741 -38.97 3.42 -3.79
N SER A 742 -37.93 3.16 -4.60
CA SER A 742 -36.83 2.26 -4.21
C SER A 742 -35.86 2.95 -3.25
N LYS A 743 -35.25 2.19 -2.32
CA LYS A 743 -34.25 2.74 -1.39
C LYS A 743 -32.99 3.25 -2.08
N SER A 744 -32.55 2.60 -3.16
CA SER A 744 -31.35 2.99 -3.91
C SER A 744 -31.53 4.34 -4.59
N THR A 745 -32.67 4.56 -5.24
CA THR A 745 -32.92 5.82 -5.96
C THR A 745 -33.11 7.02 -5.03
N ARG A 746 -33.55 6.79 -3.77
CA ARG A 746 -33.57 7.84 -2.74
C ARG A 746 -32.16 8.30 -2.35
N VAL A 747 -31.20 7.38 -2.24
CA VAL A 747 -29.81 7.74 -1.91
C VAL A 747 -29.18 8.54 -3.05
N ASP A 748 -29.42 8.12 -4.29
CA ASP A 748 -28.90 8.82 -5.48
C ASP A 748 -29.53 10.23 -5.62
N SER A 749 -30.83 10.35 -5.38
CA SER A 749 -31.53 11.65 -5.31
C SER A 749 -30.92 12.57 -4.25
N GLU A 750 -30.67 12.08 -3.02
CA GLU A 750 -30.06 12.89 -1.96
C GLU A 750 -28.60 13.28 -2.28
N ARG A 751 -27.84 12.41 -2.93
CA ARG A 751 -26.49 12.72 -3.41
C ARG A 751 -26.51 13.82 -4.47
N ALA A 752 -27.44 13.76 -5.43
CA ALA A 752 -27.60 14.78 -6.45
C ALA A 752 -27.97 16.15 -5.84
N LYS A 753 -28.85 16.18 -4.83
CA LYS A 753 -29.20 17.41 -4.08
C LYS A 753 -27.96 18.00 -3.40
N ALA A 754 -27.18 17.17 -2.72
CA ALA A 754 -25.95 17.60 -2.04
C ALA A 754 -24.90 18.12 -3.04
N ALA A 755 -24.74 17.44 -4.18
CA ALA A 755 -23.84 17.85 -5.25
C ALA A 755 -24.19 19.24 -5.82
N ILE A 756 -25.47 19.50 -6.10
CA ILE A 756 -25.94 20.82 -6.56
C ILE A 756 -25.62 21.90 -5.53
N ALA A 757 -25.94 21.64 -4.26
CA ALA A 757 -25.71 22.60 -3.18
C ALA A 757 -24.22 22.92 -3.00
N GLY A 758 -23.34 21.90 -3.03
CA GLY A 758 -21.89 22.07 -2.91
C GLY A 758 -21.29 22.87 -4.07
N LEU A 759 -21.62 22.51 -5.31
CA LEU A 759 -21.12 23.18 -6.52
C LEU A 759 -21.54 24.66 -6.58
N LEU A 760 -22.82 24.94 -6.30
CA LEU A 760 -23.32 26.31 -6.28
C LEU A 760 -22.65 27.13 -5.18
N HIS A 761 -22.48 26.56 -3.98
CA HIS A 761 -21.81 27.26 -2.88
C HIS A 761 -20.35 27.60 -3.27
N VAL A 762 -19.57 26.63 -3.77
CA VAL A 762 -18.18 26.89 -4.20
C VAL A 762 -18.11 28.00 -5.25
N TYR A 763 -18.97 27.98 -6.28
CA TYR A 763 -19.00 29.01 -7.31
C TYR A 763 -19.32 30.40 -6.71
N PHE A 764 -20.41 30.52 -5.95
CA PHE A 764 -20.85 31.82 -5.42
C PHE A 764 -20.01 32.33 -4.24
N ALA A 765 -19.23 31.48 -3.58
CA ALA A 765 -18.27 31.91 -2.55
C ALA A 765 -17.11 32.73 -3.13
N ILE A 766 -16.75 32.49 -4.40
CA ILE A 766 -15.67 33.20 -5.09
C ILE A 766 -16.14 34.58 -5.57
N HIS A 767 -17.41 34.67 -5.95
CA HIS A 767 -17.98 35.82 -6.64
C HIS A 767 -18.83 36.69 -5.70
N LYS A 768 -18.26 37.82 -5.27
CA LYS A 768 -19.04 38.89 -4.61
C LYS A 768 -19.74 39.75 -5.65
N LEU A 769 -20.80 39.21 -6.25
CA LEU A 769 -21.62 39.93 -7.23
C LEU A 769 -22.73 40.72 -6.52
N PRO A 770 -23.24 41.79 -7.15
CA PRO A 770 -24.52 42.39 -6.76
C PRO A 770 -25.65 41.34 -6.78
N VAL A 771 -26.70 41.56 -5.97
CA VAL A 771 -27.83 40.62 -5.82
C VAL A 771 -28.49 40.27 -7.17
N GLN A 772 -28.63 41.26 -8.06
CA GLN A 772 -29.23 41.05 -9.38
C GLN A 772 -28.37 40.13 -10.26
N GLU A 773 -27.08 40.42 -10.40
CA GLU A 773 -26.15 39.62 -11.20
C GLU A 773 -25.99 38.20 -10.63
N THR A 774 -25.96 38.06 -9.30
CA THR A 774 -25.94 36.77 -8.60
C THR A 774 -27.14 35.92 -9.02
N THR A 775 -28.33 36.52 -8.98
CA THR A 775 -29.59 35.84 -9.31
C THR A 775 -29.65 35.48 -10.78
N GLU A 776 -29.28 36.39 -11.68
CA GLU A 776 -29.23 36.13 -13.13
C GLU A 776 -28.28 34.98 -13.47
N LYS A 777 -27.10 34.96 -12.84
CA LYS A 777 -26.13 33.88 -13.04
C LYS A 777 -26.67 32.56 -12.52
N LEU A 778 -27.29 32.53 -11.33
CA LEU A 778 -27.93 31.33 -10.79
C LEU A 778 -28.99 30.80 -11.76
N LEU A 779 -29.88 31.67 -12.24
CA LEU A 779 -30.94 31.30 -13.17
C LEU A 779 -30.41 30.77 -14.51
N SER A 780 -29.27 31.31 -14.99
CA SER A 780 -28.62 30.83 -16.21
C SER A 780 -28.19 29.35 -16.11
N PHE A 781 -27.77 28.89 -14.93
CA PHE A 781 -27.42 27.47 -14.71
C PHE A 781 -28.63 26.54 -14.75
N TYR A 782 -29.84 27.08 -14.56
CA TYR A 782 -31.10 26.33 -14.69
C TYR A 782 -31.73 26.51 -16.08
N GLY A 783 -31.05 27.17 -17.02
CA GLY A 783 -31.55 27.45 -18.36
C GLY A 783 -32.60 28.56 -18.43
N LEU A 784 -32.73 29.37 -17.39
CA LEU A 784 -33.70 30.46 -17.28
C LEU A 784 -33.02 31.81 -17.61
N CYS A 785 -32.87 32.10 -18.90
CA CYS A 785 -32.20 33.33 -19.37
C CYS A 785 -33.21 34.47 -19.66
N GLY A 786 -32.86 35.71 -19.33
CA GLY A 786 -33.62 36.93 -19.68
C GLY A 786 -34.54 37.47 -18.58
N TYR A 787 -34.73 38.79 -18.56
CA TYR A 787 -35.74 39.47 -17.73
C TYR A 787 -37.07 39.43 -18.47
N GLU A 788 -37.92 38.45 -18.17
CA GLU A 788 -39.29 38.42 -18.66
C GLU A 788 -40.22 39.05 -17.62
N GLU A 789 -41.21 39.82 -18.08
CA GLU A 789 -42.32 40.30 -17.23
C GLU A 789 -43.22 39.15 -16.72
N CYS A 790 -43.00 37.94 -17.22
CA CYS A 790 -43.74 36.72 -16.89
C CYS A 790 -43.15 36.00 -15.66
N GLN A 791 -44.02 35.31 -14.94
CA GLN A 791 -43.65 34.52 -13.76
C GLN A 791 -42.91 33.24 -14.21
N ARG A 792 -41.68 33.03 -13.74
CA ARG A 792 -40.82 31.90 -14.12
C ARG A 792 -40.85 30.80 -13.05
N THR A 793 -40.69 29.54 -13.45
CA THR A 793 -40.64 28.41 -12.50
C THR A 793 -39.20 27.94 -12.32
N LEU A 794 -38.67 28.05 -11.10
CA LEU A 794 -37.38 27.51 -10.71
C LEU A 794 -37.59 26.18 -9.98
N ASN A 795 -37.23 25.09 -10.62
CA ASN A 795 -37.42 23.74 -10.10
C ASN A 795 -36.10 23.16 -9.59
N GLY A 796 -36.10 22.56 -8.39
CA GLY A 796 -34.98 21.81 -7.85
C GLY A 796 -33.78 22.67 -7.44
N LEU A 797 -34.03 23.79 -6.75
CA LEU A 797 -32.97 24.61 -6.17
C LEU A 797 -32.55 24.03 -4.81
N TYR A 798 -31.27 23.67 -4.67
CA TYR A 798 -30.72 23.13 -3.43
C TYR A 798 -29.61 24.06 -2.92
N ILE A 799 -29.81 24.65 -1.74
CA ILE A 799 -28.85 25.56 -1.09
C ILE A 799 -28.50 25.03 0.29
N LYS A 800 -27.20 24.98 0.61
CA LYS A 800 -26.68 24.52 1.90
C LYS A 800 -25.64 25.50 2.46
N GLY A 801 -25.85 25.95 3.70
CA GLY A 801 -24.96 26.85 4.42
C GLY A 801 -25.07 28.31 3.98
N SER A 802 -23.99 29.06 4.12
CA SER A 802 -23.92 30.46 3.71
C SER A 802 -24.02 30.58 2.19
N PHE A 803 -25.03 31.31 1.72
CA PHE A 803 -25.21 31.64 0.31
C PHE A 803 -25.46 33.15 0.17
N PRO A 804 -25.11 33.80 -0.95
CA PRO A 804 -25.43 35.21 -1.15
C PRO A 804 -26.94 35.49 -1.11
N THR A 805 -27.32 36.75 -0.91
CA THR A 805 -28.73 37.16 -1.01
C THR A 805 -29.19 37.11 -2.47
N LEU A 806 -30.44 36.71 -2.67
CA LEU A 806 -31.06 36.52 -3.98
C LEU A 806 -32.29 37.41 -4.17
N ASP A 807 -32.67 37.60 -5.43
CA ASP A 807 -33.93 38.23 -5.82
C ASP A 807 -34.91 37.17 -6.34
N PHE A 808 -35.88 36.78 -5.50
CA PHE A 808 -36.90 35.80 -5.88
C PHE A 808 -38.10 36.43 -6.60
N SER A 809 -38.01 37.69 -7.01
CA SER A 809 -39.11 38.39 -7.67
C SER A 809 -39.54 37.69 -8.96
N ASN A 810 -40.86 37.52 -9.13
CA ASN A 810 -41.51 36.82 -10.24
C ASN A 810 -41.10 35.34 -10.38
N LEU A 811 -40.69 34.67 -9.30
CA LEU A 811 -40.34 33.24 -9.32
C LEU A 811 -41.36 32.37 -8.57
N ILE A 812 -41.71 31.23 -9.18
CA ILE A 812 -42.31 30.07 -8.51
C ILE A 812 -41.17 29.09 -8.25
N VAL A 813 -40.78 28.93 -6.99
CA VAL A 813 -39.72 28.00 -6.59
C VAL A 813 -40.37 26.69 -6.17
N THR A 814 -39.98 25.57 -6.78
CA THR A 814 -40.59 24.27 -6.49
C THR A 814 -39.61 23.11 -6.36
N ARG A 815 -39.96 22.12 -5.53
CA ARG A 815 -39.15 20.91 -5.26
C ARG A 815 -37.72 21.22 -4.79
N SER A 816 -37.59 22.29 -4.01
CA SER A 816 -36.32 22.88 -3.58
C SER A 816 -36.03 22.61 -2.09
N ARG A 817 -34.77 22.65 -1.67
CA ARG A 817 -34.38 22.55 -0.25
C ARG A 817 -33.40 23.66 0.13
N PHE A 818 -33.68 24.31 1.26
CA PHE A 818 -32.83 25.32 1.86
C PHE A 818 -32.42 24.85 3.24
N HIS A 819 -31.13 24.71 3.48
CA HIS A 819 -30.58 24.24 4.76
C HIS A 819 -29.47 25.18 5.24
N GLY A 820 -29.61 25.79 6.42
CA GLY A 820 -28.62 26.72 6.97
C GLY A 820 -28.50 28.05 6.22
N TYR A 821 -29.46 28.40 5.36
CA TYR A 821 -29.42 29.60 4.52
C TYR A 821 -29.96 30.82 5.25
N ARG A 822 -29.19 31.33 6.22
CA ARG A 822 -29.61 32.47 7.09
C ARG A 822 -29.90 33.78 6.34
N ASN A 823 -29.28 33.96 5.17
CA ASN A 823 -29.53 35.13 4.32
C ASN A 823 -30.89 35.10 3.60
N LEU A 824 -31.68 34.02 3.71
CA LEU A 824 -32.99 33.91 3.08
C LEU A 824 -33.92 35.06 3.49
N MET A 825 -33.94 35.42 4.78
CA MET A 825 -34.79 36.50 5.29
C MET A 825 -34.40 37.90 4.78
N ALA A 826 -33.17 38.07 4.29
CA ALA A 826 -32.65 39.30 3.68
C ALA A 826 -32.87 39.36 2.15
N CYS A 827 -33.44 38.33 1.54
CA CYS A 827 -33.71 38.29 0.11
C CYS A 827 -34.88 39.20 -0.30
N ARG A 828 -35.00 39.48 -1.61
CA ARG A 828 -36.10 40.25 -2.18
C ARG A 828 -37.22 39.32 -2.65
N PHE A 829 -38.46 39.71 -2.36
CA PHE A 829 -39.65 38.92 -2.72
C PHE A 829 -40.72 39.83 -3.33
N SER A 830 -41.18 39.50 -4.54
CA SER A 830 -42.29 40.18 -5.22
C SER A 830 -42.96 39.20 -6.18
N LYS A 831 -44.26 38.95 -6.02
CA LYS A 831 -44.98 37.89 -6.79
C LYS A 831 -44.28 36.51 -6.73
N THR A 832 -43.70 36.17 -5.58
CA THR A 832 -42.97 34.92 -5.34
C THR A 832 -43.90 33.86 -4.73
N LYS A 833 -43.74 32.59 -5.12
CA LYS A 833 -44.42 31.46 -4.47
C LYS A 833 -43.47 30.27 -4.31
N PHE A 834 -43.44 29.66 -3.12
CA PHE A 834 -42.73 28.41 -2.84
C PHE A 834 -43.71 27.23 -2.79
N MET A 835 -43.39 26.13 -3.46
CA MET A 835 -44.22 24.91 -3.50
C MET A 835 -43.36 23.64 -3.34
N TYR A 836 -43.83 22.60 -2.64
CA TYR A 836 -43.08 21.35 -2.45
C TYR A 836 -41.63 21.55 -1.98
N SER A 837 -41.36 22.56 -1.15
CA SER A 837 -40.01 22.96 -0.76
C SER A 837 -39.82 22.85 0.75
N THR A 838 -38.59 22.59 1.20
CA THR A 838 -38.25 22.39 2.61
C THR A 838 -37.25 23.43 3.10
N PHE A 839 -37.48 23.97 4.30
CA PHE A 839 -36.65 24.99 4.94
C PHE A 839 -36.17 24.50 6.30
N GLU A 840 -34.86 24.49 6.52
CA GLU A 840 -34.22 24.03 7.76
C GLU A 840 -33.11 25.01 8.17
N ASP A 841 -33.09 25.48 9.43
CA ASP A 841 -32.11 26.45 9.96
C ASP A 841 -31.94 27.69 9.05
N CYS A 842 -33.06 28.20 8.51
CA CYS A 842 -33.08 29.36 7.60
C CYS A 842 -33.49 30.67 8.30
N ALA A 843 -34.03 30.59 9.52
CA ALA A 843 -34.47 31.74 10.29
C ALA A 843 -33.27 32.46 10.94
N ASP A 844 -33.15 33.76 10.66
CA ASP A 844 -32.27 34.65 11.40
C ASP A 844 -33.10 35.71 12.13
N ILE A 845 -33.28 35.51 13.43
CA ILE A 845 -34.10 36.37 14.31
C ILE A 845 -33.50 37.78 14.43
N ALA A 846 -32.22 37.98 14.08
CA ALA A 846 -31.63 39.31 14.04
C ALA A 846 -32.21 40.18 12.91
N ILE A 847 -32.74 39.57 11.84
CA ILE A 847 -33.31 40.25 10.68
C ILE A 847 -34.77 40.61 10.96
N LYS A 848 -35.00 41.80 11.51
CA LYS A 848 -36.35 42.27 11.90
C LYS A 848 -37.26 42.66 10.74
N ASN A 849 -36.69 43.12 9.62
CA ASN A 849 -37.42 43.68 8.47
C ASN A 849 -37.37 42.76 7.25
N THR A 850 -37.93 41.55 7.35
CA THR A 850 -38.03 40.64 6.21
C THR A 850 -39.23 40.96 5.31
N GLN A 851 -39.04 40.83 3.99
CA GLN A 851 -40.09 40.85 2.98
C GLN A 851 -40.79 39.49 2.82
N LEU A 852 -40.26 38.43 3.44
CA LEU A 852 -40.83 37.09 3.38
C LEU A 852 -42.14 37.03 4.18
N GLU A 853 -43.24 36.70 3.51
CA GLU A 853 -44.54 36.54 4.14
C GLU A 853 -44.99 35.06 4.15
N PRO A 854 -45.73 34.60 5.17
CA PRO A 854 -46.26 33.24 5.22
C PRO A 854 -47.13 32.87 4.01
N SER A 855 -47.80 33.86 3.40
CA SER A 855 -48.63 33.70 2.19
C SER A 855 -47.82 33.23 0.96
N MET A 856 -46.50 33.44 0.95
CA MET A 856 -45.61 33.02 -0.13
C MET A 856 -45.25 31.54 -0.05
N ILE A 857 -45.45 30.90 1.10
CA ILE A 857 -45.15 29.49 1.34
C ILE A 857 -46.44 28.68 1.23
N ASP A 858 -46.54 27.84 0.21
CA ASP A 858 -47.69 26.97 -0.01
C ASP A 858 -47.78 25.86 1.06
N ILE A 859 -48.98 25.30 1.27
CA ILE A 859 -49.21 24.21 2.23
C ILE A 859 -48.41 22.94 1.92
N THR A 860 -47.95 22.80 0.68
CA THR A 860 -47.09 21.71 0.22
C THR A 860 -45.63 21.81 0.70
N CYS A 861 -45.23 22.93 1.31
CA CYS A 861 -43.89 23.15 1.83
C CYS A 861 -43.76 22.73 3.29
N ASP A 862 -42.53 22.37 3.69
CA ASP A 862 -42.14 22.27 5.09
C ASP A 862 -41.37 23.54 5.50
N PRO A 863 -42.00 24.51 6.18
CA PRO A 863 -41.36 25.77 6.56
C PRO A 863 -40.36 25.65 7.71
N GLY A 864 -40.28 24.51 8.41
CA GLY A 864 -39.33 24.29 9.52
C GLY A 864 -39.28 25.44 10.55
N ASP A 865 -38.09 25.98 10.78
CA ASP A 865 -37.80 27.05 11.75
C ASP A 865 -38.34 28.43 11.36
N LEU A 866 -38.73 28.62 10.09
CA LEU A 866 -39.38 29.87 9.66
C LEU A 866 -40.75 30.06 10.32
N GLN A 867 -41.42 28.99 10.76
CA GLN A 867 -42.71 29.10 11.46
C GLN A 867 -42.59 29.98 12.72
N GLU A 868 -41.55 29.77 13.52
CA GLU A 868 -41.29 30.55 14.73
C GLU A 868 -40.93 32.00 14.39
N ALA A 869 -40.10 32.19 13.37
CA ALA A 869 -39.72 33.52 12.89
C ALA A 869 -40.94 34.33 12.40
N PHE A 870 -41.90 33.69 11.72
CA PHE A 870 -43.13 34.36 11.28
C PHE A 870 -44.00 34.81 12.46
N VAL A 871 -44.10 34.02 13.52
CA VAL A 871 -44.85 34.38 14.73
C VAL A 871 -44.22 35.61 15.41
N VAL A 872 -42.89 35.61 15.57
CA VAL A 872 -42.15 36.74 16.17
C VAL A 872 -42.28 38.01 15.31
N THR A 873 -42.15 37.88 13.99
CA THR A 873 -42.25 39.02 13.06
C THR A 873 -43.67 39.60 13.02
N GLN A 874 -44.72 38.76 13.10
CA GLN A 874 -46.10 39.23 13.17
C GLN A 874 -46.41 39.96 14.48
N GLY A 875 -45.89 39.46 15.61
CA GLY A 875 -45.96 40.15 16.90
C GLY A 875 -45.31 41.54 16.85
N SER A 876 -44.10 41.62 16.29
CA SER A 876 -43.37 42.88 16.16
C SER A 876 -44.05 43.88 15.22
N LYS A 877 -44.60 43.44 14.07
CA LYS A 877 -45.36 44.33 13.14
C LYS A 877 -46.65 44.86 13.77
N ALA A 878 -47.31 44.10 14.66
CA ALA A 878 -48.49 44.56 15.39
C ALA A 878 -48.14 45.59 16.47
N GLU A 879 -47.05 45.35 17.22
CA GLU A 879 -46.51 46.31 18.20
C GLU A 879 -46.02 47.59 17.53
N GLU A 880 -45.36 47.51 16.38
CA GLU A 880 -44.88 48.66 15.62
C GLU A 880 -46.06 49.49 15.09
N LYS A 881 -47.09 48.86 14.53
CA LYS A 881 -48.33 49.56 14.13
C LYS A 881 -49.03 50.22 15.33
N ALA A 882 -49.07 49.56 16.49
CA ALA A 882 -49.63 50.14 17.71
C ALA A 882 -48.79 51.31 18.22
N MET A 883 -47.45 51.21 18.16
CA MET A 883 -46.52 52.28 18.51
C MET A 883 -46.72 53.50 17.60
N ILE A 884 -46.70 53.31 16.28
CA ILE A 884 -46.93 54.36 15.27
C ILE A 884 -48.29 55.03 15.52
N HIS A 885 -49.34 54.24 15.74
CA HIS A 885 -50.68 54.76 16.03
C HIS A 885 -50.72 55.59 17.33
N SER A 886 -50.00 55.16 18.37
CA SER A 886 -49.91 55.89 19.64
C SER A 886 -49.15 57.22 19.52
N GLU A 887 -48.06 57.24 18.76
CA GLU A 887 -47.24 58.43 18.52
C GLU A 887 -47.96 59.45 17.63
N ILE A 888 -48.65 58.99 16.57
CA ILE A 888 -49.51 59.84 15.74
C ILE A 888 -50.66 60.43 16.56
N SER A 889 -51.30 59.64 17.43
CA SER A 889 -52.33 60.14 18.33
C SER A 889 -51.78 61.19 19.30
N ARG A 890 -50.59 60.97 19.87
CA ARG A 890 -49.91 61.93 20.76
C ARG A 890 -49.59 63.26 20.06
N PHE A 891 -49.14 63.19 18.81
CA PHE A 891 -48.85 64.35 17.98
C PHE A 891 -50.13 65.13 17.63
N LEU A 892 -51.17 64.46 17.13
CA LEU A 892 -52.43 65.12 16.77
C LEU A 892 -53.17 65.69 18.00
N ARG A 893 -53.08 65.02 19.16
CA ARG A 893 -53.61 65.54 20.44
C ARG A 893 -52.96 66.84 20.89
N SER A 894 -51.76 67.22 20.40
CA SER A 894 -51.23 68.55 20.74
C SER A 894 -52.04 69.70 20.15
N PHE A 895 -52.93 69.43 19.19
CA PHE A 895 -53.82 70.43 18.57
C PHE A 895 -55.29 70.26 18.98
N PHE A 896 -55.58 69.37 19.93
CA PHE A 896 -56.94 69.04 20.37
C PHE A 896 -57.03 69.03 21.90
N ARG A 897 -57.79 69.97 22.50
CA ARG A 897 -58.00 70.08 23.95
C ARG A 897 -59.48 70.05 24.29
N GLY A 898 -59.88 69.10 25.14
CA GLY A 898 -61.28 68.86 25.48
C GLY A 898 -62.04 68.39 24.23
N ASP A 899 -62.86 69.27 23.65
CA ASP A 899 -63.63 69.01 22.43
C ASP A 899 -63.37 70.02 21.29
N HIS A 900 -62.40 70.92 21.47
CA HIS A 900 -62.11 72.00 20.53
C HIS A 900 -60.67 71.91 19.99
N PHE A 901 -60.51 72.28 18.72
CA PHE A 901 -59.21 72.44 18.09
C PHE A 901 -58.55 73.73 18.55
N ILE A 902 -57.25 73.68 18.82
CA ILE A 902 -56.45 74.83 19.22
C ILE A 902 -55.31 75.04 18.23
N ASP A 903 -54.93 76.30 18.03
CA ASP A 903 -53.66 76.66 17.42
C ASP A 903 -52.55 76.52 18.47
N ASN A 904 -51.41 75.95 18.07
CA ASN A 904 -50.32 75.67 19.00
C ASN A 904 -48.99 76.22 18.49
N LYS A 905 -48.14 76.69 19.42
CA LYS A 905 -46.80 77.17 19.06
C LYS A 905 -45.92 75.98 18.70
N ARG A 906 -44.95 76.16 17.78
CA ARG A 906 -44.01 75.09 17.36
C ARG A 906 -43.35 74.37 18.55
N GLN A 907 -43.02 75.09 19.62
CA GLN A 907 -42.41 74.54 20.84
C GLN A 907 -43.33 73.64 21.68
N PHE A 908 -44.65 73.74 21.52
CA PHE A 908 -45.65 72.98 22.28
C PHE A 908 -46.27 71.83 21.48
N ILE A 909 -45.84 71.63 20.23
CA ILE A 909 -46.20 70.48 19.41
C ILE A 909 -45.45 69.26 19.92
N LYS A 910 -46.15 68.15 20.13
CA LYS A 910 -45.55 66.90 20.62
C LYS A 910 -44.96 66.09 19.46
N PHE A 911 -43.84 66.55 18.90
CA PHE A 911 -43.09 65.82 17.87
C PHE A 911 -42.64 64.44 18.36
N SER A 912 -42.52 63.48 17.44
CA SER A 912 -42.06 62.13 17.75
C SER A 912 -40.65 61.90 17.21
N ASN A 913 -39.79 61.34 18.07
CA ASN A 913 -38.47 60.86 17.66
C ASN A 913 -38.52 59.39 17.20
N LYS A 914 -39.67 58.72 17.37
CA LYS A 914 -39.88 57.31 17.04
C LYS A 914 -40.51 57.12 15.66
N VAL A 915 -41.28 58.10 15.18
CA VAL A 915 -41.89 58.11 13.84
C VAL A 915 -41.18 59.17 12.99
N PRO A 916 -40.34 58.79 12.02
CA PRO A 916 -39.46 59.72 11.30
C PRO A 916 -40.19 60.84 10.55
N GLY A 917 -41.45 60.64 10.13
CA GLY A 917 -42.26 61.66 9.45
C GLY A 917 -42.91 62.68 10.38
N LEU A 918 -42.91 62.43 11.71
CA LEU A 918 -43.42 63.34 12.75
C LEU A 918 -42.31 64.07 13.52
N ALA A 919 -41.08 64.05 13.00
CA ALA A 919 -39.96 64.79 13.56
C ALA A 919 -40.07 66.31 13.26
N ALA A 920 -39.48 67.13 14.12
CA ALA A 920 -39.63 68.59 14.08
C ALA A 920 -39.04 69.25 12.82
N ASP A 921 -38.05 68.60 12.20
CA ASP A 921 -37.35 69.00 10.97
C ASP A 921 -38.19 68.71 9.71
N LYS A 922 -39.09 67.72 9.75
CA LYS A 922 -39.95 67.35 8.61
C LYS A 922 -41.34 67.96 8.68
N PHE A 923 -41.67 68.71 9.73
CA PHE A 923 -42.96 69.35 9.90
C PHE A 923 -43.34 70.28 8.74
N ASP A 924 -42.35 70.92 8.13
CA ASP A 924 -42.57 71.84 6.99
C ASP A 924 -43.10 71.09 5.75
N ARG A 925 -42.84 69.77 5.61
CA ARG A 925 -43.46 68.93 4.56
C ARG A 925 -44.95 68.69 4.81
N LEU A 926 -45.36 68.55 6.08
CA LEU A 926 -46.77 68.38 6.45
C LEU A 926 -47.58 69.66 6.27
N LEU A 927 -46.91 70.83 6.37
CA LEU A 927 -47.48 72.13 5.97
C LEU A 927 -47.66 72.22 4.46
N ALA A 928 -46.64 71.82 3.67
CA ALA A 928 -46.71 71.82 2.21
C ALA A 928 -47.79 70.86 1.67
N ALA A 929 -48.00 69.71 2.32
CA ALA A 929 -49.05 68.75 1.99
C ALA A 929 -50.47 69.23 2.40
N GLY A 930 -50.59 70.36 3.10
CA GLY A 930 -51.86 71.00 3.43
C GLY A 930 -52.62 70.40 4.62
N TYR A 931 -51.98 69.54 5.42
CA TYR A 931 -52.59 68.98 6.64
C TYR A 931 -52.67 70.00 7.79
N PHE A 932 -51.74 70.95 7.83
CA PHE A 932 -51.66 72.03 8.82
C PHE A 932 -51.58 73.39 8.11
N LEU A 933 -52.07 74.44 8.79
CA LEU A 933 -52.05 75.82 8.32
C LEU A 933 -51.32 76.70 9.34
N HIS A 934 -50.64 77.73 8.85
CA HIS A 934 -50.06 78.79 9.68
C HIS A 934 -51.12 79.88 9.88
N THR A 935 -51.53 80.12 11.12
CA THR A 935 -52.75 80.90 11.40
C THR A 935 -52.46 82.39 11.67
N LYS A 936 -51.40 82.74 12.42
CA LYS A 936 -50.98 84.13 12.72
C LYS A 936 -49.50 84.24 13.14
N ALA A 937 -48.76 85.21 12.58
CA ALA A 937 -47.51 85.70 13.15
C ALA A 937 -47.82 86.84 14.15
N LYS A 938 -47.74 86.58 15.46
CA LYS A 938 -47.65 87.64 16.47
C LYS A 938 -46.19 87.78 16.87
N THR A 939 -45.77 88.99 17.24
CA THR A 939 -44.38 89.47 17.49
C THR A 939 -43.47 88.61 18.39
N VAL A 940 -43.90 87.45 18.88
CA VAL A 940 -43.13 86.56 19.77
C VAL A 940 -43.19 85.05 19.39
N ALA A 941 -44.03 84.58 18.44
CA ALA A 941 -43.99 83.17 17.96
C ALA A 941 -44.95 82.87 16.78
N ASP A 942 -44.64 81.82 16.00
CA ASP A 942 -45.52 81.19 15.00
C ASP A 942 -46.53 80.20 15.63
N PHE A 943 -47.79 80.29 15.18
CA PHE A 943 -48.88 79.40 15.58
C PHE A 943 -49.39 78.57 14.39
N TYR A 944 -49.61 77.28 14.65
CA TYR A 944 -50.05 76.31 13.65
C TYR A 944 -51.37 75.65 14.08
N GLU A 945 -52.26 75.43 13.11
CA GLU A 945 -53.56 74.80 13.32
C GLU A 945 -53.78 73.66 12.31
N ILE A 946 -54.59 72.67 12.68
CA ILE A 946 -55.02 71.63 11.74
C ILE A 946 -55.90 72.26 10.65
N SER A 947 -55.62 71.94 9.38
CA SER A 947 -56.40 72.40 8.23
C SER A 947 -57.89 72.06 8.37
N PRO A 948 -58.84 72.98 8.04
CA PRO A 948 -60.27 72.73 8.15
C PRO A 948 -60.74 71.45 7.45
N ALA A 949 -60.10 71.09 6.34
CA ALA A 949 -60.41 69.88 5.57
C ALA A 949 -59.94 68.57 6.23
N PHE A 950 -59.07 68.67 7.24
CA PHE A 950 -58.46 67.55 7.97
C PHE A 950 -58.98 67.43 9.42
N LYS A 951 -59.55 68.50 10.00
CA LYS A 951 -60.16 68.50 11.34
C LYS A 951 -61.17 67.36 11.59
N PRO A 952 -62.12 67.04 10.67
CA PRO A 952 -63.07 65.95 10.92
C PRO A 952 -62.39 64.58 11.06
N SER A 953 -61.39 64.30 10.22
CA SER A 953 -60.58 63.09 10.24
C SER A 953 -59.77 62.97 11.53
N VAL A 954 -59.16 64.06 11.98
CA VAL A 954 -58.40 64.07 13.24
C VAL A 954 -59.31 63.88 14.45
N ARG A 955 -60.48 64.53 14.49
CA ARG A 955 -61.45 64.37 15.59
C ARG A 955 -61.91 62.92 15.71
N LYS A 956 -62.31 62.31 14.59
CA LYS A 956 -62.78 60.92 14.56
C LYS A 956 -61.71 59.94 15.06
N PHE A 957 -60.45 60.18 14.75
CA PHE A 957 -59.36 59.33 15.22
C PHE A 957 -58.96 59.55 16.68
N VAL A 958 -58.92 60.81 17.13
CA VAL A 958 -58.54 61.12 18.51
C VAL A 958 -59.64 60.72 19.50
N SER A 959 -60.91 60.88 19.12
CA SER A 959 -62.08 60.54 19.94
C SER A 959 -62.48 59.06 19.83
N ASP A 960 -62.62 58.53 18.61
CA ASP A 960 -63.18 57.18 18.39
C ASP A 960 -62.10 56.14 18.05
N GLY A 961 -60.83 56.54 17.95
CA GLY A 961 -59.73 55.65 17.56
C GLY A 961 -59.78 55.16 16.11
N TYR A 962 -60.70 55.67 15.28
CA TYR A 962 -60.91 55.19 13.92
C TYR A 962 -60.19 56.05 12.87
N PRO A 963 -59.22 55.51 12.11
CA PRO A 963 -58.57 56.22 11.02
C PRO A 963 -59.41 56.13 9.74
N ASP A 964 -59.94 57.27 9.28
CA ASP A 964 -60.63 57.36 8.00
C ASP A 964 -59.65 57.40 6.80
N ALA A 965 -60.16 57.43 5.57
CA ALA A 965 -59.32 57.34 4.37
C ALA A 965 -58.28 58.47 4.25
N LYS A 966 -58.61 59.70 4.70
CA LYS A 966 -57.67 60.83 4.71
C LYS A 966 -56.60 60.64 5.78
N LEU A 967 -56.97 60.14 6.95
CA LEU A 967 -56.00 59.87 8.01
C LEU A 967 -55.12 58.65 7.70
N LYS A 968 -55.62 57.63 7.01
CA LYS A 968 -54.80 56.52 6.51
C LYS A 968 -53.74 56.99 5.53
N ARG A 969 -54.05 57.95 4.66
CA ARG A 969 -53.07 58.60 3.78
C ARG A 969 -52.03 59.38 4.58
N PHE A 970 -52.46 60.15 5.57
CA PHE A 970 -51.56 60.83 6.49
C PHE A 970 -50.62 59.85 7.21
N ILE A 971 -51.14 58.75 7.78
CA ILE A 971 -50.35 57.70 8.44
C ILE A 971 -49.31 57.11 7.48
N ALA A 972 -49.70 56.77 6.25
CA ALA A 972 -48.79 56.23 5.23
C ALA A 972 -47.72 57.24 4.77
N GLU A 973 -47.96 58.54 4.93
CA GLU A 973 -47.03 59.60 4.57
C GLU A 973 -46.02 59.93 5.68
N VAL A 974 -46.37 59.61 6.95
CA VAL A 974 -45.50 59.84 8.12
C VAL A 974 -44.81 58.60 8.67
N SER A 975 -45.31 57.41 8.35
CA SER A 975 -44.70 56.10 8.67
C SER A 975 -43.67 55.75 7.61
#